data_AF-A0A2W4HXG0-F1
#
_entry.id   AF-A0A2W4HXG0-F1
#
_cell.length_a   1.000
_cell.length_b   1.000
_cell.length_c   1.000
_cell.angle_alpha   90.00
_cell.angle_beta   90.00
_cell.angle_gamma   90.00
#
_symmetry.space_group_name_H-M   'P 1'
#
loop_
_entity.id
_entity.type
_entity.pdbx_description
1 polymer ?
#
loop_
_entity_poly.entity_id
_entity_poly.type
_entity_poly.pdbx_seq_one_letter_code
_entity_poly.pdbx_strand_id
1 'polypeptide(L)'
;MKKHNIISIISNISLVTALLFNGNLLWSDRAQDIVSGAGILYHKAYQDYAEENYVSAIHYLNKIKQASDRELQGKMLFLLGKSYANQKKPDNALKYFDKAAKQEVPIKDAILYERAKIYSAKKNYIAARKAYTGIIEKFPQSPFIPKALFDLGELHFKNNQFANAEKEYTTLLQKYPNFIKNDTVFFNLAVICEKNQNYRKAYEHYQKIFYNYPDSEYSDKIPGKLYHLSNYLQNSRPLPKPEDLLNAAKLLHQKSRFKESNDMLDRLLSYYPKSPLAPEAMYRIGFNKYSYYAYDSSLIAFQELIVRYPADKHIDEAYFYRAKIFQIQKNTSAAVQAYKKIIDSFPHGDITDKAIYNLAAIYLEKKDKVLAYNYYEKLYERYPESPLADDAIWEQGWFYYITEQYNRAYNVLKVAATLPQADDFTAKCVFWAAKAAQKDGNEEEAFRLYSKLFDKFAHTYYAFRVWDKFSTNQEHRQTLLALPGNSLNLTTSENYSMESNLRLNMLREFGYESEFFAEVSHYKETNALSELFSKTLISKYKYFQGDYYNCVKGIENIVYEEFQKYNQVPKDAIKFAYPKVYWNLINKYAQEYSTDPYLVIALIREESRFKKDAKSCTNAQGLMQIMPGTAKDIAKRLLKKNASTYDLTSAETNISMGTYYFTKLLSRFNNNVILALAGYNGGPTNALKWWDGKKNDDIDEFIETIPFSETRNYVQKVLKSYWMYKKIYSDDEQAFILSMTDNH
;
A
#
# COMPACT_ATOMS: atom_id res chain seq x y z
N MET A 1 34.14 31.91 -34.00
CA MET A 1 32.79 31.29 -33.98
C MET A 1 32.75 29.77 -33.66
N LYS A 2 33.86 29.06 -33.36
CA LYS A 2 33.82 27.60 -33.06
C LYS A 2 33.88 27.20 -31.56
N LYS A 3 34.16 28.11 -30.62
CA LYS A 3 34.19 27.79 -29.17
C LYS A 3 32.81 27.85 -28.47
N HIS A 4 31.86 28.66 -28.94
CA HIS A 4 30.52 28.77 -28.34
C HIS A 4 29.61 27.55 -28.62
N ASN A 5 29.77 26.87 -29.76
CA ASN A 5 28.99 25.66 -30.07
C ASN A 5 29.43 24.44 -29.26
N ILE A 6 30.71 24.33 -28.92
CA ILE A 6 31.22 23.20 -28.12
C ILE A 6 30.77 23.32 -26.66
N ILE A 7 30.75 24.53 -26.10
CA ILE A 7 30.26 24.75 -24.72
C ILE A 7 28.75 24.47 -24.60
N SER A 8 27.95 24.80 -25.62
CA SER A 8 26.51 24.48 -25.69
C SER A 8 26.25 22.97 -25.82
N ILE A 9 27.08 22.25 -26.58
CA ILE A 9 26.97 20.80 -26.73
C ILE A 9 27.39 20.08 -25.44
N ILE A 10 28.46 20.51 -24.78
CA ILE A 10 28.92 19.94 -23.50
C ILE A 10 27.91 20.24 -22.38
N SER A 11 27.35 21.46 -22.30
CA SER A 11 26.32 21.77 -21.29
C SER A 11 25.04 20.96 -21.50
N ASN A 12 24.63 20.70 -22.75
CA ASN A 12 23.52 19.83 -23.08
C ASN A 12 23.80 18.35 -22.76
N ILE A 13 25.03 17.86 -22.96
CA ILE A 13 25.43 16.49 -22.58
C ILE A 13 25.45 16.34 -21.06
N SER A 14 25.98 17.31 -20.31
CA SER A 14 26.00 17.31 -18.84
C SER A 14 24.58 17.40 -18.23
N LEU A 15 23.66 18.11 -18.88
CA LEU A 15 22.27 18.20 -18.46
C LEU A 15 21.50 16.91 -18.78
N VAL A 16 21.71 16.33 -19.97
CA VAL A 16 21.10 15.04 -20.37
C VAL A 16 21.61 13.90 -19.47
N THR A 17 22.90 13.89 -19.12
CA THR A 17 23.42 12.95 -18.12
C THR A 17 22.86 13.25 -16.73
N ALA A 18 22.83 14.49 -16.25
CA ALA A 18 22.19 14.80 -14.95
C ALA A 18 20.70 14.41 -14.90
N LEU A 19 19.95 14.53 -16.01
CA LEU A 19 18.54 14.15 -16.10
C LEU A 19 18.33 12.63 -16.19
N LEU A 20 19.23 11.90 -16.86
CA LEU A 20 19.25 10.43 -16.90
C LEU A 20 19.69 9.81 -15.57
N PHE A 21 20.64 10.44 -14.86
CA PHE A 21 21.23 9.93 -13.61
C PHE A 21 20.47 10.33 -12.32
N ASN A 22 19.58 11.33 -12.35
CA ASN A 22 18.72 11.72 -11.22
C ASN A 22 17.38 10.95 -11.14
N GLY A 23 17.21 9.87 -11.91
CA GLY A 23 16.03 8.99 -11.81
C GLY A 23 14.70 9.60 -12.29
N ASN A 24 14.71 10.81 -12.85
CA ASN A 24 13.52 11.47 -13.42
C ASN A 24 13.29 11.11 -14.89
N LEU A 25 14.26 10.48 -15.56
CA LEU A 25 14.14 9.94 -16.91
C LEU A 25 14.24 8.41 -16.89
N LEU A 26 13.19 7.75 -16.41
CA LEU A 26 13.00 6.33 -16.65
C LEU A 26 11.74 6.13 -17.51
N TRP A 27 12.02 5.88 -18.80
CA TRP A 27 11.20 5.20 -19.79
C TRP A 27 9.88 5.89 -20.16
N SER A 28 9.97 6.79 -21.15
CA SER A 28 8.99 6.84 -22.23
C SER A 28 9.58 6.09 -23.42
N ASP A 29 8.80 5.28 -24.13
CA ASP A 29 9.16 4.59 -25.38
C ASP A 29 9.49 5.54 -26.56
N ARG A 30 9.75 6.81 -26.25
CA ARG A 30 10.28 7.83 -27.15
C ARG A 30 11.48 8.52 -26.51
N ALA A 31 12.57 7.78 -26.32
CA ALA A 31 13.88 8.36 -26.04
C ALA A 31 14.38 9.27 -27.18
N GLN A 32 13.74 9.25 -28.36
CA GLN A 32 14.04 10.16 -29.46
C GLN A 32 13.55 11.60 -29.23
N ASP A 33 12.47 11.82 -28.45
CA ASP A 33 11.87 13.17 -28.31
C ASP A 33 12.55 14.05 -27.25
N ILE A 34 13.18 13.43 -26.25
CA ILE A 34 13.87 14.11 -25.13
C ILE A 34 15.25 14.63 -25.54
N VAL A 35 15.78 14.17 -26.68
CA VAL A 35 17.02 14.65 -27.29
C VAL A 35 16.79 15.89 -28.18
N SER A 36 15.55 16.37 -28.29
CA SER A 36 15.24 17.65 -28.96
C SER A 36 15.47 18.85 -28.03
N GLY A 37 15.99 19.96 -28.57
CA GLY A 37 16.15 21.20 -27.79
C GLY A 37 14.83 21.73 -27.19
N ALA A 38 13.68 21.39 -27.79
CA ALA A 38 12.36 21.77 -27.27
C ALA A 38 11.96 20.97 -26.02
N GLY A 39 12.23 19.66 -25.98
CA GLY A 39 11.94 18.81 -24.81
C GLY A 39 12.71 19.23 -23.57
N ILE A 40 14.00 19.57 -23.72
CA ILE A 40 14.84 20.07 -22.62
C ILE A 40 14.32 21.40 -22.07
N LEU A 41 13.98 22.34 -22.95
CA LEU A 41 13.42 23.64 -22.55
C LEU A 41 12.08 23.47 -21.83
N TYR A 42 11.23 22.57 -22.31
CA TYR A 42 9.96 22.26 -21.67
C TYR A 42 10.17 21.66 -20.27
N HIS A 43 11.07 20.69 -20.13
CA HIS A 43 11.36 20.08 -18.83
C HIS A 43 11.88 21.12 -17.83
N LYS A 44 12.79 22.00 -18.26
CA LYS A 44 13.27 23.09 -17.40
C LYS A 44 12.14 24.05 -17.02
N ALA A 45 11.27 24.41 -17.97
CA ALA A 45 10.11 25.24 -17.67
C ALA A 45 9.14 24.59 -16.69
N TYR A 46 8.92 23.28 -16.80
CA TYR A 46 8.08 22.51 -15.90
C TYR A 46 8.65 22.48 -14.48
N GLN A 47 9.96 22.26 -14.33
CA GLN A 47 10.63 22.37 -13.02
C GLN A 47 10.45 23.75 -12.41
N ASP A 48 10.71 24.81 -13.19
CA ASP A 48 10.53 26.17 -12.71
C ASP A 48 9.06 26.47 -12.35
N TYR A 49 8.09 25.91 -13.10
CA TYR A 49 6.68 26.02 -12.75
C TYR A 49 6.35 25.32 -11.42
N ALA A 50 6.89 24.12 -11.20
CA ALA A 50 6.70 23.34 -9.97
C ALA A 50 7.34 24.01 -8.75
N GLU A 51 8.44 24.75 -8.94
CA GLU A 51 9.10 25.58 -7.93
C GLU A 51 8.43 26.97 -7.77
N GLU A 52 7.26 27.18 -8.37
CA GLU A 52 6.52 28.45 -8.39
C GLU A 52 7.28 29.63 -9.05
N ASN A 53 8.38 29.36 -9.75
CA ASN A 53 9.17 30.29 -10.53
C ASN A 53 8.53 30.57 -11.90
N TYR A 54 7.27 31.02 -11.90
CA TYR A 54 6.43 31.15 -13.10
C TYR A 54 7.01 32.09 -14.17
N VAL A 55 7.79 33.10 -13.79
CA VAL A 55 8.45 34.01 -14.75
C VAL A 55 9.51 33.25 -15.56
N SER A 56 10.31 32.43 -14.89
CA SER A 56 11.35 31.61 -15.52
C SER A 56 10.71 30.51 -16.38
N ALA A 57 9.65 29.87 -15.89
CA ALA A 57 8.87 28.91 -16.67
C ALA A 57 8.39 29.52 -18.00
N ILE A 58 7.77 30.71 -17.96
CA ILE A 58 7.31 31.41 -19.17
C ILE A 58 8.47 31.77 -20.09
N HIS A 59 9.62 32.20 -19.55
CA HIS A 59 10.82 32.49 -20.34
C HIS A 59 11.29 31.28 -21.14
N TYR A 60 11.40 30.11 -20.50
CA TYR A 60 11.79 28.88 -21.18
C TYR A 60 10.75 28.39 -22.18
N LEU A 61 9.45 28.47 -21.85
CA LEU A 61 8.37 28.08 -22.79
C LEU A 61 8.34 28.97 -24.03
N ASN A 62 8.57 30.28 -23.89
CA ASN A 62 8.59 31.20 -25.04
C ASN A 62 9.81 31.00 -25.97
N LYS A 63 10.87 30.32 -25.51
CA LYS A 63 12.01 29.94 -26.37
C LYS A 63 11.67 28.79 -27.32
N ILE A 64 10.61 28.04 -27.04
CA ILE A 64 10.11 26.97 -27.92
C ILE A 64 9.29 27.64 -29.02
N LYS A 65 9.95 28.01 -30.13
CA LYS A 65 9.32 28.76 -31.25
C LYS A 65 8.16 27.99 -31.90
N GLN A 66 8.35 26.69 -32.12
CA GLN A 66 7.33 25.75 -32.58
C GLN A 66 7.82 24.34 -32.24
N ALA A 67 7.05 23.59 -31.44
CA ALA A 67 7.31 22.17 -31.28
C ALA A 67 6.84 21.43 -32.54
N SER A 68 7.69 20.57 -33.10
CA SER A 68 7.32 19.69 -34.22
C SER A 68 6.26 18.67 -33.82
N ASP A 69 6.25 18.31 -32.54
CA ASP A 69 5.27 17.44 -31.91
C ASP A 69 4.04 18.23 -31.43
N ARG A 70 2.86 17.82 -31.91
CA ARG A 70 1.56 18.42 -31.53
C ARG A 70 1.26 18.22 -30.04
N GLU A 71 1.70 17.11 -29.45
CA GLU A 71 1.52 16.83 -28.02
C GLU A 71 2.33 17.83 -27.17
N LEU A 72 3.63 17.94 -27.43
CA LEU A 72 4.50 18.89 -26.74
C LEU A 72 4.02 20.33 -26.91
N GLN A 73 3.56 20.70 -28.12
CA GLN A 73 2.98 22.02 -28.38
C GLN A 73 1.75 22.29 -27.49
N GLY A 74 0.87 21.30 -27.36
CA GLY A 74 -0.32 21.39 -26.50
C GLY A 74 0.03 21.53 -25.01
N LYS A 75 0.94 20.67 -24.51
CA LYS A 75 1.48 20.73 -23.15
C LYS A 75 2.08 22.09 -22.82
N MET A 76 2.93 22.60 -23.71
CA MET A 76 3.56 23.92 -23.57
C MET A 76 2.52 25.05 -23.48
N LEU A 77 1.55 25.09 -24.39
CA LEU A 77 0.50 26.12 -24.40
C LEU A 77 -0.35 26.08 -23.12
N PHE A 78 -0.67 24.89 -22.64
CA PHE A 78 -1.40 24.70 -21.39
C PHE A 78 -0.59 25.20 -20.18
N LEU A 79 0.70 24.82 -20.10
CA LEU A 79 1.59 25.24 -19.02
C LEU A 79 1.82 26.77 -19.03
N LEU A 80 1.91 27.40 -20.21
CA LEU A 80 1.92 28.86 -20.36
C LEU A 80 0.63 29.47 -19.77
N GLY A 81 -0.54 28.92 -20.10
CA GLY A 81 -1.82 29.32 -19.55
C GLY A 81 -1.84 29.27 -18.02
N LYS A 82 -1.44 28.13 -17.44
CA LYS A 82 -1.34 27.97 -15.97
C LYS A 82 -0.34 28.95 -15.33
N SER A 83 0.82 29.14 -15.96
CA SER A 83 1.87 30.04 -15.45
C SER A 83 1.39 31.49 -15.40
N TYR A 84 0.70 31.96 -16.45
CA TYR A 84 0.09 33.30 -16.44
C TYR A 84 -1.07 33.42 -15.44
N ALA A 85 -1.86 32.37 -15.25
CA ALA A 85 -2.93 32.35 -14.25
C ALA A 85 -2.38 32.52 -12.83
N ASN A 86 -1.31 31.78 -12.49
CA ASN A 86 -0.63 31.89 -11.20
C ASN A 86 0.04 33.26 -10.99
N GLN A 87 0.49 33.92 -12.06
CA GLN A 87 0.95 35.31 -12.02
C GLN A 87 -0.18 36.36 -11.93
N LYS A 88 -1.44 35.93 -11.73
CA LYS A 88 -2.61 36.82 -11.71
C LYS A 88 -2.75 37.66 -12.98
N LYS A 89 -2.37 37.10 -14.14
CA LYS A 89 -2.50 37.72 -15.48
C LYS A 89 -3.59 36.99 -16.28
N PRO A 90 -4.87 37.18 -15.95
CA PRO A 90 -5.95 36.33 -16.44
C PRO A 90 -6.18 36.41 -17.95
N ASP A 91 -5.97 37.58 -18.58
CA ASP A 91 -6.17 37.73 -20.03
C ASP A 91 -5.09 36.99 -20.84
N ASN A 92 -3.84 36.99 -20.37
CA ASN A 92 -2.79 36.17 -20.94
C ASN A 92 -3.09 34.69 -20.74
N ALA A 93 -3.52 34.29 -19.53
CA ALA A 93 -3.90 32.91 -19.26
C ALA A 93 -4.99 32.41 -20.21
N LEU A 94 -6.09 33.17 -20.35
CA LEU A 94 -7.18 32.85 -21.27
C LEU A 94 -6.69 32.75 -22.73
N LYS A 95 -5.85 33.68 -23.18
CA LYS A 95 -5.24 33.64 -24.52
C LYS A 95 -4.50 32.33 -24.79
N TYR A 96 -3.70 31.85 -23.83
CA TYR A 96 -2.94 30.61 -24.02
C TYR A 96 -3.82 29.35 -23.85
N PHE A 97 -4.83 29.38 -22.97
CA PHE A 97 -5.82 28.30 -22.89
C PHE A 97 -6.65 28.19 -24.17
N ASP A 98 -7.05 29.30 -24.80
CA ASP A 98 -7.75 29.28 -26.09
C ASP A 98 -6.86 28.73 -27.21
N LYS A 99 -5.54 28.99 -27.17
CA LYS A 99 -4.58 28.37 -28.10
C LYS A 99 -4.43 26.87 -27.84
N ALA A 100 -4.35 26.46 -26.57
CA ALA A 100 -4.25 25.05 -26.18
C ALA A 100 -5.51 24.26 -26.60
N ALA A 101 -6.71 24.85 -26.43
CA ALA A 101 -7.98 24.23 -26.79
C ALA A 101 -8.12 23.93 -28.30
N LYS A 102 -7.39 24.65 -29.15
CA LYS A 102 -7.33 24.41 -30.61
C LYS A 102 -6.40 23.26 -31.00
N GLN A 103 -5.58 22.76 -30.07
CA GLN A 103 -4.71 21.61 -30.31
C GLN A 103 -5.46 20.30 -30.04
N GLU A 104 -4.98 19.20 -30.62
CA GLU A 104 -5.42 17.84 -30.33
C GLU A 104 -4.76 17.35 -29.03
N VAL A 105 -5.17 17.93 -27.90
CA VAL A 105 -4.76 17.49 -26.57
C VAL A 105 -5.88 16.74 -25.85
N PRO A 106 -5.56 15.67 -25.10
CA PRO A 106 -6.59 14.87 -24.45
C PRO A 106 -7.12 15.48 -23.15
N ILE A 107 -6.79 16.74 -22.80
CA ILE A 107 -7.20 17.43 -21.54
C ILE A 107 -8.13 18.64 -21.77
N LYS A 108 -9.00 18.59 -22.79
CA LYS A 108 -9.88 19.71 -23.17
C LYS A 108 -10.86 20.12 -22.06
N ASP A 109 -11.31 19.16 -21.26
CA ASP A 109 -12.11 19.36 -20.05
C ASP A 109 -11.35 20.15 -18.97
N ALA A 110 -10.09 19.80 -18.70
CA ALA A 110 -9.23 20.54 -17.77
C ALA A 110 -9.00 22.00 -18.24
N ILE A 111 -8.83 22.21 -19.55
CA ILE A 111 -8.73 23.55 -20.15
C ILE A 111 -10.00 24.36 -19.89
N LEU A 112 -11.18 23.78 -20.09
CA LEU A 112 -12.45 24.44 -19.79
C LEU A 112 -12.58 24.76 -18.31
N TYR A 113 -12.15 23.86 -17.43
CA TYR A 113 -12.20 24.05 -15.99
C TYR A 113 -11.34 25.23 -15.53
N GLU A 114 -10.10 25.34 -16.01
CA GLU A 114 -9.24 26.49 -15.66
C GLU A 114 -9.79 27.81 -16.21
N ARG A 115 -10.36 27.80 -17.41
CA ARG A 115 -11.04 28.98 -17.95
C ARG A 115 -12.24 29.38 -17.10
N ALA A 116 -13.05 28.42 -16.67
CA ALA A 116 -14.21 28.66 -15.81
C ALA A 116 -13.81 29.34 -14.50
N LYS A 117 -12.75 28.84 -13.85
CA LYS A 117 -12.18 29.45 -12.64
C LYS A 117 -11.73 30.89 -12.87
N ILE A 118 -11.03 31.16 -13.98
CA ILE A 118 -10.59 32.52 -14.33
C ILE A 118 -11.79 33.45 -14.58
N TYR A 119 -12.80 33.00 -15.33
CA TYR A 119 -14.00 33.80 -15.56
C TYR A 119 -14.76 34.08 -14.26
N SER A 120 -14.84 33.10 -13.36
CA SER A 120 -15.45 33.24 -12.04
C SER A 120 -14.71 34.29 -11.20
N ALA A 121 -13.37 34.24 -11.16
CA ALA A 121 -12.54 35.23 -10.49
C ALA A 121 -12.68 36.65 -11.08
N LYS A 122 -12.87 36.76 -12.41
CA LYS A 122 -13.19 38.03 -13.10
C LYS A 122 -14.65 38.48 -12.92
N LYS A 123 -15.46 37.75 -12.14
CA LYS A 123 -16.92 37.96 -11.98
C LYS A 123 -17.71 37.89 -13.30
N ASN A 124 -17.14 37.31 -14.35
CA ASN A 124 -17.84 37.04 -15.59
C ASN A 124 -18.62 35.72 -15.44
N TYR A 125 -19.72 35.78 -14.70
CA TYR A 125 -20.49 34.60 -14.30
C TYR A 125 -21.17 33.90 -15.49
N ILE A 126 -21.46 34.62 -16.57
CA ILE A 126 -22.02 34.04 -17.80
C ILE A 126 -20.98 33.13 -18.47
N ALA A 127 -19.76 33.64 -18.66
CA ALA A 127 -18.68 32.85 -19.26
C ALA A 127 -18.25 31.69 -18.35
N ALA A 128 -18.19 31.91 -17.04
CA ALA A 128 -17.87 30.86 -16.05
C ALA A 128 -18.89 29.72 -16.11
N ARG A 129 -20.19 30.04 -16.06
CA ARG A 129 -21.28 29.07 -16.17
C ARG A 129 -21.20 28.28 -17.47
N LYS A 130 -21.06 28.96 -18.60
CA LYS A 130 -20.94 28.31 -19.91
C LYS A 130 -19.76 27.33 -19.97
N ALA A 131 -18.63 27.68 -19.35
CA ALA A 131 -17.46 26.81 -19.29
C ALA A 131 -17.69 25.58 -18.38
N TYR A 132 -18.24 25.75 -17.18
CA TYR A 132 -18.57 24.63 -16.28
C TYR A 132 -19.63 23.69 -16.89
N THR A 133 -20.72 24.23 -17.41
CA THR A 133 -21.76 23.46 -18.12
C THR A 133 -21.19 22.73 -19.33
N GLY A 134 -20.26 23.36 -20.06
CA GLY A 134 -19.57 22.74 -21.19
C GLY A 134 -18.76 21.49 -20.82
N ILE A 135 -18.23 21.39 -19.59
CA ILE A 135 -17.56 20.18 -19.11
C ILE A 135 -18.59 19.04 -18.97
N ILE A 136 -19.70 19.35 -18.31
CA ILE A 136 -20.77 18.39 -17.99
C ILE A 136 -21.42 17.84 -19.27
N GLU A 137 -21.73 18.71 -20.24
CA GLU A 137 -22.46 18.33 -21.45
C GLU A 137 -21.57 17.67 -22.51
N LYS A 138 -20.32 18.14 -22.67
CA LYS A 138 -19.45 17.69 -23.77
C LYS A 138 -18.50 16.57 -23.36
N PHE A 139 -18.26 16.38 -22.07
CA PHE A 139 -17.33 15.38 -21.54
C PHE A 139 -17.99 14.56 -20.44
N PRO A 140 -19.01 13.75 -20.74
CA PRO A 140 -19.83 13.04 -19.74
C PRO A 140 -19.04 12.05 -18.86
N GLN A 141 -17.86 11.62 -19.30
CA GLN A 141 -16.93 10.76 -18.55
C GLN A 141 -15.79 11.54 -17.88
N SER A 142 -15.84 12.88 -17.89
CA SER A 142 -14.76 13.67 -17.34
C SER A 142 -14.70 13.56 -15.81
N PRO A 143 -13.51 13.29 -15.22
CA PRO A 143 -13.33 13.32 -13.78
C PRO A 143 -13.47 14.74 -13.19
N PHE A 144 -13.57 15.78 -14.01
CA PHE A 144 -13.82 17.16 -13.57
C PHE A 144 -15.29 17.46 -13.30
N ILE A 145 -16.24 16.60 -13.69
CA ILE A 145 -17.69 16.86 -13.50
C ILE A 145 -18.05 17.15 -12.03
N PRO A 146 -17.60 16.38 -11.03
CA PRO A 146 -17.95 16.66 -9.63
C PRO A 146 -17.50 18.05 -9.17
N LYS A 147 -16.29 18.47 -9.56
CA LYS A 147 -15.78 19.82 -9.26
C LYS A 147 -16.54 20.89 -10.03
N ALA A 148 -16.88 20.64 -11.29
CA ALA A 148 -17.66 21.58 -12.10
C ALA A 148 -19.07 21.78 -11.52
N LEU A 149 -19.74 20.71 -11.08
CA LEU A 149 -21.04 20.79 -10.39
C LEU A 149 -20.93 21.53 -9.07
N PHE A 150 -19.91 21.22 -8.26
CA PHE A 150 -19.66 21.90 -7.00
C PHE A 150 -19.43 23.40 -7.21
N ASP A 151 -18.50 23.79 -8.08
CA ASP A 151 -18.17 25.19 -8.36
C ASP A 151 -19.34 25.94 -9.01
N LEU A 152 -20.14 25.27 -9.84
CA LEU A 152 -21.37 25.84 -10.41
C LEU A 152 -22.42 26.07 -9.32
N GLY A 153 -22.59 25.12 -8.39
CA GLY A 153 -23.43 25.26 -7.21
C GLY A 153 -22.98 26.44 -6.33
N GLU A 154 -21.68 26.54 -6.04
CA GLU A 154 -21.07 27.67 -5.32
C GLU A 154 -21.33 29.01 -6.02
N LEU A 155 -21.18 29.04 -7.35
CA LEU A 155 -21.43 30.22 -8.15
C LEU A 155 -22.89 30.67 -8.06
N HIS A 156 -23.83 29.73 -8.11
CA HIS A 156 -25.25 30.02 -7.92
C HIS A 156 -25.56 30.47 -6.50
N PHE A 157 -25.01 29.80 -5.49
CA PHE A 157 -25.21 30.09 -4.08
C PHE A 157 -24.75 31.52 -3.73
N LYS A 158 -23.53 31.90 -4.16
CA LYS A 158 -22.97 33.25 -3.94
C LYS A 158 -23.75 34.36 -4.64
N ASN A 159 -24.44 34.03 -5.73
CA ASN A 159 -25.30 34.94 -6.47
C ASN A 159 -26.77 34.87 -6.03
N ASN A 160 -27.07 34.26 -4.87
CA ASN A 160 -28.42 34.07 -4.31
C ASN A 160 -29.40 33.30 -5.22
N GLN A 161 -28.88 32.51 -6.17
CA GLN A 161 -29.67 31.67 -7.06
C GLN A 161 -29.91 30.29 -6.40
N PHE A 162 -30.58 30.26 -5.25
CA PHE A 162 -30.66 29.08 -4.39
C PHE A 162 -31.30 27.85 -5.04
N ALA A 163 -32.35 28.02 -5.87
CA ALA A 163 -32.97 26.90 -6.57
C ALA A 163 -31.99 26.19 -7.54
N ASN A 164 -31.15 26.97 -8.22
CA ASN A 164 -30.12 26.42 -9.10
C ASN A 164 -28.99 25.76 -8.28
N ALA A 165 -28.55 26.41 -7.20
CA ALA A 165 -27.53 25.84 -6.31
C ALA A 165 -28.00 24.49 -5.72
N GLU A 166 -29.23 24.42 -5.21
CA GLU A 166 -29.85 23.20 -4.69
C GLU A 166 -29.89 22.10 -5.74
N LYS A 167 -30.24 22.42 -6.98
CA LYS A 167 -30.23 21.46 -8.10
C LYS A 167 -28.84 20.88 -8.35
N GLU A 168 -27.82 21.73 -8.46
CA GLU A 168 -26.45 21.27 -8.75
C GLU A 168 -25.87 20.44 -7.59
N TYR A 169 -26.05 20.90 -6.35
CA TYR A 169 -25.65 20.18 -5.15
C TYR A 169 -26.35 18.83 -5.00
N THR A 170 -27.66 18.76 -5.27
CA THR A 170 -28.42 17.51 -5.22
C THR A 170 -27.93 16.54 -6.30
N THR A 171 -27.69 17.04 -7.52
CA THR A 171 -27.13 16.24 -8.62
C THR A 171 -25.76 15.67 -8.27
N LEU A 172 -24.90 16.51 -7.67
CA LEU A 172 -23.58 16.11 -7.19
C LEU A 172 -23.67 14.99 -6.15
N LEU A 173 -24.50 15.14 -5.12
CA LEU A 173 -24.67 14.13 -4.08
C LEU A 173 -25.26 12.81 -4.61
N GLN A 174 -26.16 12.88 -5.58
CA GLN A 174 -26.78 11.69 -6.18
C GLN A 174 -25.82 10.91 -7.07
N LYS A 175 -25.06 11.61 -7.93
CA LYS A 175 -24.14 10.96 -8.89
C LYS A 175 -22.75 10.69 -8.32
N TYR A 176 -22.32 11.44 -7.32
CA TYR A 176 -20.98 11.38 -6.74
C TYR A 176 -21.05 11.41 -5.19
N PRO A 177 -21.64 10.37 -4.56
CA PRO A 177 -21.89 10.33 -3.11
C PRO A 177 -20.62 10.36 -2.24
N ASN A 178 -19.44 10.13 -2.84
CA ASN A 178 -18.14 10.13 -2.16
C ASN A 178 -17.29 11.38 -2.46
N PHE A 179 -17.90 12.45 -3.00
CA PHE A 179 -17.16 13.68 -3.28
C PHE A 179 -16.62 14.33 -1.99
N ILE A 180 -15.36 14.78 -2.06
CA ILE A 180 -14.56 15.18 -0.88
C ILE A 180 -15.14 16.37 -0.10
N LYS A 181 -15.97 17.21 -0.72
CA LYS A 181 -16.62 18.37 -0.08
C LYS A 181 -18.11 18.17 0.21
N ASN A 182 -18.56 16.93 0.39
CA ASN A 182 -19.96 16.65 0.65
C ASN A 182 -20.46 17.26 1.96
N ASP A 183 -19.59 17.46 2.95
CA ASP A 183 -19.87 18.22 4.16
C ASP A 183 -20.21 19.70 3.85
N THR A 184 -19.40 20.39 3.02
CA THR A 184 -19.71 21.75 2.52
C THR A 184 -21.03 21.76 1.75
N VAL A 185 -21.28 20.76 0.91
CA VAL A 185 -22.52 20.66 0.12
C VAL A 185 -23.73 20.51 1.05
N PHE A 186 -23.67 19.62 2.04
CA PHE A 186 -24.73 19.47 3.04
C PHE A 186 -24.92 20.74 3.86
N PHE A 187 -23.84 21.44 4.21
CA PHE A 187 -23.92 22.69 4.96
C PHE A 187 -24.65 23.77 4.14
N ASN A 188 -24.30 23.93 2.86
CA ASN A 188 -24.93 24.91 1.99
C ASN A 188 -26.39 24.55 1.69
N LEU A 189 -26.72 23.28 1.50
CA LEU A 189 -28.11 22.82 1.39
C LEU A 189 -28.92 23.11 2.66
N ALA A 190 -28.33 22.91 3.84
CA ALA A 190 -28.97 23.25 5.11
C ALA A 190 -29.24 24.76 5.22
N VAL A 191 -28.27 25.60 4.82
CA VAL A 191 -28.44 27.07 4.79
C VAL A 191 -29.52 27.49 3.78
N ILE A 192 -29.58 26.86 2.60
CA ILE A 192 -30.68 27.10 1.63
C ILE A 192 -32.02 26.75 2.28
N CYS A 193 -32.12 25.59 2.94
CA CYS A 193 -33.34 25.16 3.63
C CYS A 193 -33.73 26.13 4.75
N GLU A 194 -32.78 26.64 5.56
CA GLU A 194 -33.05 27.68 6.57
C GLU A 194 -33.63 28.95 5.95
N LYS A 195 -33.05 29.43 4.85
CA LYS A 195 -33.53 30.63 4.14
C LYS A 195 -34.94 30.44 3.57
N ASN A 196 -35.26 29.22 3.14
CA ASN A 196 -36.58 28.84 2.67
C ASN A 196 -37.54 28.42 3.80
N GLN A 197 -37.13 28.60 5.08
CA GLN A 197 -37.89 28.21 6.28
C GLN A 197 -38.26 26.71 6.34
N ASN A 198 -37.57 25.88 5.58
CA ASN A 198 -37.70 24.42 5.65
C ASN A 198 -36.79 23.86 6.75
N TYR A 199 -37.13 24.19 8.00
CA TYR A 199 -36.30 23.85 9.17
C TYR A 199 -36.12 22.33 9.36
N ARG A 200 -37.09 21.53 8.94
CA ARG A 200 -37.00 20.06 9.00
C ARG A 200 -35.88 19.55 8.10
N LYS A 201 -35.86 19.94 6.82
CA LYS A 201 -34.78 19.53 5.89
C LYS A 201 -33.43 20.12 6.30
N ALA A 202 -33.39 21.35 6.78
CA ALA A 202 -32.16 21.95 7.30
C ALA A 202 -31.57 21.11 8.44
N TYR A 203 -32.41 20.68 9.37
CA TYR A 203 -32.02 19.82 10.49
C TYR A 203 -31.49 18.46 10.02
N GLU A 204 -32.15 17.81 9.06
CA GLU A 204 -31.70 16.54 8.47
C GLU A 204 -30.31 16.67 7.80
N HIS A 205 -30.06 17.77 7.07
CA HIS A 205 -28.76 18.01 6.46
C HIS A 205 -27.65 18.24 7.50
N TYR A 206 -27.93 19.00 8.57
CA TYR A 206 -26.96 19.19 9.65
C TYR A 206 -26.70 17.90 10.44
N GLN A 207 -27.71 17.05 10.64
CA GLN A 207 -27.51 15.73 11.26
C GLN A 207 -26.56 14.86 10.44
N LYS A 208 -26.65 14.87 9.10
CA LYS A 208 -25.71 14.13 8.25
C LYS A 208 -24.27 14.55 8.49
N ILE A 209 -24.03 15.86 8.63
CA ILE A 209 -22.68 16.38 8.94
C ILE A 209 -22.24 15.86 10.31
N PHE A 210 -23.11 15.99 11.33
CA PHE A 210 -22.79 15.56 12.70
C PHE A 210 -22.40 14.09 12.83
N TYR A 211 -23.14 13.18 12.18
CA TYR A 211 -22.92 11.74 12.32
C TYR A 211 -21.90 11.16 11.35
N ASN A 212 -21.84 11.69 10.12
CA ASN A 212 -21.02 11.10 9.05
C ASN A 212 -19.72 11.87 8.77
N TYR A 213 -19.58 13.12 9.24
CA TYR A 213 -18.42 13.98 8.99
C TYR A 213 -17.91 14.65 10.28
N PRO A 214 -17.51 13.87 11.30
CA PRO A 214 -17.11 14.41 12.60
C PRO A 214 -15.90 15.35 12.54
N ASP A 215 -15.05 15.23 11.51
CA ASP A 215 -13.85 16.06 11.32
C ASP A 215 -14.09 17.25 10.35
N SER A 216 -15.34 17.54 10.00
CA SER A 216 -15.68 18.66 9.12
C SER A 216 -15.28 20.02 9.72
N GLU A 217 -14.91 21.00 8.88
CA GLU A 217 -14.69 22.39 9.32
C GLU A 217 -15.95 23.03 9.94
N TYR A 218 -17.12 22.44 9.70
CA TYR A 218 -18.40 22.90 10.25
C TYR A 218 -18.73 22.26 11.61
N SER A 219 -18.00 21.22 12.05
CA SER A 219 -18.36 20.39 13.21
C SER A 219 -18.68 21.19 14.48
N ASP A 220 -17.90 22.23 14.78
CA ASP A 220 -18.11 23.08 15.97
C ASP A 220 -19.40 23.91 15.90
N LYS A 221 -19.87 24.21 14.69
CA LYS A 221 -21.09 25.00 14.45
C LYS A 221 -22.35 24.14 14.46
N ILE A 222 -22.23 22.85 14.11
CA ILE A 222 -23.37 21.97 13.91
C ILE A 222 -24.23 21.79 15.18
N PRO A 223 -23.68 21.56 16.39
CA PRO A 223 -24.49 21.43 17.61
C PRO A 223 -25.37 22.66 17.87
N GLY A 224 -24.81 23.86 17.71
CA GLY A 224 -25.55 25.12 17.86
C GLY A 224 -26.66 25.27 16.82
N LYS A 225 -26.40 24.89 15.56
CA LYS A 225 -27.40 24.86 14.49
C LYS A 225 -28.53 23.87 14.77
N LEU A 226 -28.20 22.65 15.17
CA LEU A 226 -29.19 21.63 15.55
C LEU A 226 -30.03 22.08 16.75
N TYR A 227 -29.40 22.66 17.77
CA TYR A 227 -30.10 23.20 18.94
C TYR A 227 -31.08 24.31 18.55
N HIS A 228 -30.63 25.30 17.78
CA HIS A 228 -31.48 26.39 17.32
C HIS A 228 -32.70 25.88 16.53
N LEU A 229 -32.47 25.00 15.54
CA LEU A 229 -33.54 24.40 14.75
C LEU A 229 -34.47 23.52 15.58
N SER A 230 -33.96 22.88 16.64
CA SER A 230 -34.76 22.06 17.53
C SER A 230 -35.84 22.85 18.28
N ASN A 231 -35.63 24.15 18.51
CA ASN A 231 -36.64 25.02 19.14
C ASN A 231 -37.83 25.28 18.22
N TYR A 232 -37.61 25.35 16.91
CA TYR A 232 -38.70 25.48 15.92
C TYR A 232 -39.43 24.14 15.72
N LEU A 233 -38.68 23.03 15.70
CA LEU A 233 -39.25 21.71 15.43
C LEU A 233 -39.93 21.07 16.65
N GLN A 234 -39.49 21.40 17.87
CA GLN A 234 -40.00 20.85 19.13
C GLN A 234 -40.12 19.30 19.08
N ASN A 235 -41.33 18.75 19.11
CA ASN A 235 -41.58 17.31 19.09
C ASN A 235 -41.55 16.70 17.67
N SER A 236 -41.48 17.52 16.62
CA SER A 236 -41.39 17.09 15.21
C SER A 236 -39.96 16.89 14.71
N ARG A 237 -38.97 16.84 15.63
CA ARG A 237 -37.56 16.59 15.29
C ARG A 237 -37.41 15.24 14.59
N PRO A 238 -36.79 15.19 13.40
CA PRO A 238 -36.52 13.92 12.76
C PRO A 238 -35.43 13.17 13.55
N LEU A 239 -35.72 11.89 13.83
CA LEU A 239 -34.74 10.99 14.42
C LEU A 239 -33.61 10.72 13.43
N PRO A 240 -32.36 10.54 13.90
CA PRO A 240 -31.26 10.14 13.04
C PRO A 240 -31.55 8.76 12.46
N LYS A 241 -31.20 8.55 11.17
CA LYS A 241 -31.40 7.24 10.56
C LYS A 241 -30.56 6.18 11.26
N PRO A 242 -31.03 4.92 11.36
CA PRO A 242 -30.26 3.86 12.02
C PRO A 242 -28.90 3.61 11.34
N GLU A 243 -28.79 3.82 10.02
CA GLU A 243 -27.53 3.72 9.29
C GLU A 243 -26.53 4.81 9.70
N ASP A 244 -26.99 6.05 9.92
CA ASP A 244 -26.14 7.16 10.35
C ASP A 244 -25.60 6.90 11.77
N LEU A 245 -26.43 6.38 12.68
CA LEU A 245 -26.01 5.98 14.03
C LEU A 245 -24.98 4.86 14.00
N LEU A 246 -25.20 3.82 13.17
CA LEU A 246 -24.26 2.72 13.03
C LEU A 246 -22.94 3.17 12.42
N ASN A 247 -22.97 4.05 11.42
CA ASN A 247 -21.78 4.61 10.80
C ASN A 247 -20.98 5.48 11.78
N ALA A 248 -21.66 6.36 12.53
CA ALA A 248 -21.03 7.13 13.60
C ALA A 248 -20.37 6.22 14.64
N ALA A 249 -21.06 5.15 15.06
CA ALA A 249 -20.51 4.17 16.00
C ALA A 249 -19.24 3.50 15.46
N LYS A 250 -19.21 3.13 14.18
CA LYS A 250 -18.03 2.54 13.51
C LYS A 250 -16.85 3.52 13.46
N LEU A 251 -17.09 4.78 13.08
CA LEU A 251 -16.07 5.82 13.05
C LEU A 251 -15.48 6.10 14.44
N LEU A 252 -16.34 6.13 15.46
CA LEU A 252 -15.93 6.31 16.86
C LEU A 252 -15.12 5.12 17.38
N HIS A 253 -15.52 3.89 17.03
CA HIS A 253 -14.76 2.68 17.35
C HIS A 253 -13.35 2.72 16.73
N GLN A 254 -13.23 3.08 15.45
CA GLN A 254 -11.92 3.20 14.77
C GLN A 254 -11.00 4.21 15.45
N LYS A 255 -11.57 5.26 16.06
CA LYS A 255 -10.86 6.25 16.88
C LYS A 255 -10.67 5.82 18.35
N SER A 256 -10.95 4.56 18.69
CA SER A 256 -10.92 4.01 20.06
C SER A 256 -11.83 4.74 21.08
N ARG A 257 -12.84 5.49 20.60
CA ARG A 257 -13.85 6.18 21.42
C ARG A 257 -15.02 5.26 21.72
N PHE A 258 -14.75 4.13 22.40
CA PHE A 258 -15.71 3.04 22.57
C PHE A 258 -16.99 3.42 23.32
N LYS A 259 -16.90 4.33 24.30
CA LYS A 259 -18.07 4.78 25.06
C LYS A 259 -19.07 5.53 24.17
N GLU A 260 -18.58 6.48 23.40
CA GLU A 260 -19.42 7.26 22.48
C GLU A 260 -19.93 6.41 21.33
N SER A 261 -19.14 5.42 20.89
CA SER A 261 -19.60 4.39 19.96
C SER A 261 -20.81 3.65 20.53
N ASN A 262 -20.73 3.18 21.78
CA ASN A 262 -21.86 2.54 22.47
C ASN A 262 -23.06 3.48 22.60
N ASP A 263 -22.85 4.77 22.91
CA ASP A 263 -23.97 5.73 23.00
C ASP A 263 -24.76 5.82 21.67
N MET A 264 -24.08 5.73 20.52
CA MET A 264 -24.76 5.71 19.21
C MET A 264 -25.50 4.40 18.96
N LEU A 265 -24.90 3.26 19.35
CA LEU A 265 -25.52 1.94 19.22
C LEU A 265 -26.73 1.79 20.15
N ASP A 266 -26.66 2.30 21.37
CA ASP A 266 -27.76 2.31 22.33
C ASP A 266 -28.90 3.20 21.82
N ARG A 267 -28.61 4.34 21.19
CA ARG A 267 -29.64 5.14 20.48
C ARG A 267 -30.28 4.37 19.34
N LEU A 268 -29.51 3.60 18.57
CA LEU A 268 -30.04 2.76 17.49
C LEU A 268 -31.02 1.73 18.05
N LEU A 269 -30.64 1.02 19.12
CA LEU A 269 -31.48 0.02 19.77
C LEU A 269 -32.71 0.64 20.46
N SER A 270 -32.57 1.84 21.03
CA SER A 270 -33.68 2.54 21.70
C SER A 270 -34.69 3.11 20.71
N TYR A 271 -34.24 3.76 19.64
CA TYR A 271 -35.12 4.37 18.65
C TYR A 271 -35.69 3.35 17.66
N TYR A 272 -34.92 2.29 17.37
CA TYR A 272 -35.26 1.29 16.36
C TYR A 272 -35.04 -0.14 16.89
N PRO A 273 -35.74 -0.58 17.95
CA PRO A 273 -35.54 -1.89 18.56
C PRO A 273 -35.82 -3.08 17.62
N LYS A 274 -36.61 -2.86 16.56
CA LYS A 274 -36.92 -3.86 15.52
C LYS A 274 -36.10 -3.67 14.24
N SER A 275 -35.09 -2.80 14.26
CA SER A 275 -34.22 -2.58 13.10
C SER A 275 -33.51 -3.87 12.71
N PRO A 276 -33.34 -4.16 11.40
CA PRO A 276 -32.46 -5.24 10.96
C PRO A 276 -30.99 -5.00 11.37
N LEU A 277 -30.63 -3.79 11.80
CA LEU A 277 -29.31 -3.44 12.31
C LEU A 277 -29.16 -3.68 13.83
N ALA A 278 -30.22 -4.09 14.53
CA ALA A 278 -30.17 -4.31 15.98
C ALA A 278 -29.18 -5.43 16.40
N PRO A 279 -29.13 -6.60 15.74
CA PRO A 279 -28.15 -7.64 16.08
C PRO A 279 -26.70 -7.16 15.92
N GLU A 280 -26.41 -6.47 14.81
CA GLU A 280 -25.10 -5.85 14.55
C GLU A 280 -24.73 -4.84 15.64
N ALA A 281 -25.69 -4.01 16.08
CA ALA A 281 -25.45 -3.05 17.15
C ALA A 281 -25.13 -3.76 18.49
N MET A 282 -25.86 -4.82 18.84
CA MET A 282 -25.60 -5.61 20.04
C MET A 282 -24.24 -6.33 19.99
N TYR A 283 -23.91 -6.93 18.84
CA TYR A 283 -22.60 -7.51 18.60
C TYR A 283 -21.49 -6.48 18.82
N ARG A 284 -21.62 -5.29 18.21
CA ARG A 284 -20.63 -4.20 18.35
C ARG A 284 -20.51 -3.69 19.78
N ILE A 285 -21.60 -3.62 20.55
CA ILE A 285 -21.53 -3.29 21.98
C ILE A 285 -20.70 -4.35 22.73
N GLY A 286 -20.96 -5.63 22.48
CA GLY A 286 -20.18 -6.73 23.06
C GLY A 286 -18.70 -6.68 22.67
N PHE A 287 -18.41 -6.43 21.41
CA PHE A 287 -17.05 -6.30 20.87
C PHE A 287 -16.33 -5.07 21.42
N ASN A 288 -16.98 -3.89 21.45
CA ASN A 288 -16.44 -2.69 22.08
C ASN A 288 -16.03 -2.97 23.53
N LYS A 289 -16.92 -3.59 24.32
CA LYS A 289 -16.65 -3.98 25.72
C LYS A 289 -15.45 -4.91 25.85
N TYR A 290 -15.31 -5.86 24.93
CA TYR A 290 -14.11 -6.70 24.85
C TYR A 290 -12.84 -5.88 24.55
N SER A 291 -12.91 -4.93 23.60
CA SER A 291 -11.77 -4.09 23.19
C SER A 291 -11.23 -3.19 24.29
N TYR A 292 -12.06 -2.75 25.24
CA TYR A 292 -11.60 -1.98 26.43
C TYR A 292 -11.57 -2.80 27.72
N TYR A 293 -11.46 -4.14 27.62
CA TYR A 293 -11.22 -5.05 28.74
C TYR A 293 -12.37 -5.19 29.76
N ALA A 294 -13.58 -4.76 29.41
CA ALA A 294 -14.77 -4.95 30.25
C ALA A 294 -15.41 -6.33 29.99
N TYR A 295 -14.66 -7.38 30.31
CA TYR A 295 -14.98 -8.76 29.91
C TYR A 295 -16.32 -9.27 30.43
N ASP A 296 -16.68 -9.04 31.69
CA ASP A 296 -17.96 -9.51 32.23
C ASP A 296 -19.16 -8.84 31.53
N SER A 297 -19.05 -7.53 31.29
CA SER A 297 -20.06 -6.80 30.53
C SER A 297 -20.13 -7.24 29.06
N SER A 298 -19.00 -7.64 28.48
CA SER A 298 -18.92 -8.19 27.12
C SER A 298 -19.61 -9.55 27.04
N LEU A 299 -19.35 -10.45 28.00
CA LEU A 299 -20.02 -11.74 28.12
C LEU A 299 -21.54 -11.59 28.19
N ILE A 300 -22.04 -10.63 28.99
CA ILE A 300 -23.48 -10.33 29.09
C ILE A 300 -24.04 -9.89 27.74
N ALA A 301 -23.38 -8.94 27.06
CA ALA A 301 -23.85 -8.43 25.77
C ALA A 301 -23.88 -9.52 24.68
N PHE A 302 -22.84 -10.35 24.60
CA PHE A 302 -22.82 -11.50 23.68
C PHE A 302 -23.87 -12.54 24.03
N GLN A 303 -24.09 -12.83 25.31
CA GLN A 303 -25.15 -13.74 25.74
C GLN A 303 -26.54 -13.20 25.39
N GLU A 304 -26.78 -11.89 25.54
CA GLU A 304 -28.03 -11.24 25.16
C GLU A 304 -28.30 -11.35 23.66
N LEU A 305 -27.27 -11.13 22.83
CA LEU A 305 -27.33 -11.32 21.37
C LEU A 305 -27.69 -12.77 21.03
N ILE A 306 -26.99 -13.75 21.60
CA ILE A 306 -27.21 -15.19 21.37
C ILE A 306 -28.65 -15.60 21.71
N VAL A 307 -29.20 -15.07 22.81
CA VAL A 307 -30.56 -15.41 23.26
C VAL A 307 -31.63 -14.76 22.39
N ARG A 308 -31.44 -13.48 22.03
CA ARG A 308 -32.46 -12.72 21.28
C ARG A 308 -32.45 -13.01 19.78
N TYR A 309 -31.28 -13.28 19.21
CA TYR A 309 -31.09 -13.47 17.78
C TYR A 309 -30.27 -14.74 17.48
N PRO A 310 -30.72 -15.93 17.91
CA PRO A 310 -29.93 -17.17 17.82
C PRO A 310 -29.56 -17.61 16.39
N ALA A 311 -30.22 -17.06 15.36
CA ALA A 311 -29.96 -17.34 13.95
C ALA A 311 -29.22 -16.19 13.23
N ASP A 312 -28.77 -15.16 13.95
CA ASP A 312 -28.01 -14.06 13.36
C ASP A 312 -26.60 -14.50 12.96
N LYS A 313 -26.05 -13.85 11.93
CA LYS A 313 -24.73 -14.18 11.40
C LYS A 313 -23.58 -13.95 12.38
N HIS A 314 -23.76 -13.19 13.46
CA HIS A 314 -22.71 -12.90 14.44
C HIS A 314 -22.68 -13.88 15.63
N ILE A 315 -23.52 -14.92 15.64
CA ILE A 315 -23.65 -15.82 16.80
C ILE A 315 -22.39 -16.67 17.03
N ASP A 316 -21.77 -17.17 15.98
CA ASP A 316 -20.52 -17.91 16.06
C ASP A 316 -19.37 -17.02 16.57
N GLU A 317 -19.25 -15.78 16.07
CA GLU A 317 -18.30 -14.79 16.58
C GLU A 317 -18.55 -14.44 18.06
N ALA A 318 -19.82 -14.32 18.47
CA ALA A 318 -20.16 -14.09 19.88
C ALA A 318 -19.69 -15.26 20.77
N TYR A 319 -19.87 -16.51 20.35
CA TYR A 319 -19.30 -17.67 21.05
C TYR A 319 -17.76 -17.64 21.06
N PHE A 320 -17.14 -17.25 19.96
CA PHE A 320 -15.69 -17.17 19.85
C PHE A 320 -15.10 -16.15 20.83
N TYR A 321 -15.63 -14.93 20.88
CA TYR A 321 -15.17 -13.93 21.85
C TYR A 321 -15.42 -14.36 23.29
N ARG A 322 -16.52 -15.06 23.58
CA ARG A 322 -16.72 -15.69 24.91
C ARG A 322 -15.63 -16.71 25.23
N ALA A 323 -15.27 -17.58 24.27
CA ALA A 323 -14.18 -18.55 24.44
C ALA A 323 -12.83 -17.87 24.71
N LYS A 324 -12.51 -16.79 23.98
CA LYS A 324 -11.32 -15.97 24.22
C LYS A 324 -11.32 -15.33 25.60
N ILE A 325 -12.44 -14.79 26.05
CA ILE A 325 -12.58 -14.22 27.40
C ILE A 325 -12.31 -15.30 28.46
N PHE A 326 -12.88 -16.50 28.32
CA PHE A 326 -12.60 -17.60 29.25
C PHE A 326 -11.12 -18.04 29.25
N GLN A 327 -10.47 -18.03 28.08
CA GLN A 327 -9.04 -18.31 27.97
C GLN A 327 -8.20 -17.24 28.70
N ILE A 328 -8.52 -15.95 28.54
CA ILE A 328 -7.87 -14.84 29.24
C ILE A 328 -8.06 -14.97 30.77
N GLN A 329 -9.24 -15.37 31.21
CA GLN A 329 -9.56 -15.64 32.61
C GLN A 329 -8.95 -16.97 33.13
N LYS A 330 -8.20 -17.70 32.30
CA LYS A 330 -7.63 -19.04 32.60
C LYS A 330 -8.67 -20.09 32.98
N ASN A 331 -9.93 -19.89 32.59
CA ASN A 331 -10.97 -20.90 32.73
C ASN A 331 -10.92 -21.85 31.52
N THR A 332 -9.90 -22.71 31.49
CA THR A 332 -9.64 -23.62 30.36
C THR A 332 -10.83 -24.53 30.07
N SER A 333 -11.55 -25.00 31.10
CA SER A 333 -12.72 -25.85 30.94
C SER A 333 -13.84 -25.15 30.17
N ALA A 334 -14.18 -23.90 30.54
CA ALA A 334 -15.18 -23.11 29.85
C ALA A 334 -14.74 -22.73 28.43
N ALA A 335 -13.45 -22.40 28.24
CA ALA A 335 -12.90 -22.09 26.92
C ALA A 335 -13.00 -23.29 25.97
N VAL A 336 -12.58 -24.48 26.42
CA VAL A 336 -12.68 -25.73 25.63
C VAL A 336 -14.12 -26.04 25.27
N GLN A 337 -15.06 -25.90 26.21
CA GLN A 337 -16.49 -26.12 25.93
C GLN A 337 -17.04 -25.13 24.91
N ALA A 338 -16.68 -23.84 25.03
CA ALA A 338 -17.11 -22.81 24.10
C ALA A 338 -16.55 -23.05 22.69
N TYR A 339 -15.27 -23.40 22.54
CA TYR A 339 -14.70 -23.75 21.22
C TYR A 339 -15.33 -24.99 20.62
N LYS A 340 -15.52 -26.06 21.40
CA LYS A 340 -16.24 -27.26 20.93
C LYS A 340 -17.65 -26.91 20.48
N LYS A 341 -18.37 -26.05 21.23
CA LYS A 341 -19.71 -25.60 20.85
C LYS A 341 -19.74 -24.94 19.48
N ILE A 342 -18.71 -24.15 19.14
CA ILE A 342 -18.57 -23.55 17.81
C ILE A 342 -18.39 -24.64 16.75
N ILE A 343 -17.41 -25.53 16.97
CA ILE A 343 -17.05 -26.63 16.04
C ILE A 343 -18.24 -27.54 15.75
N ASP A 344 -19.04 -27.84 16.78
CA ASP A 344 -20.16 -28.75 16.68
C ASP A 344 -21.42 -28.08 16.09
N SER A 345 -21.65 -26.79 16.39
CA SER A 345 -22.90 -26.09 16.02
C SER A 345 -22.80 -25.31 14.71
N PHE A 346 -21.58 -24.92 14.31
CA PHE A 346 -21.32 -24.11 13.12
C PHE A 346 -20.21 -24.75 12.26
N PRO A 347 -20.33 -26.01 11.81
CA PRO A 347 -19.25 -26.70 11.09
C PRO A 347 -18.83 -26.03 9.77
N HIS A 348 -19.54 -25.02 9.28
CA HIS A 348 -19.15 -24.22 8.11
C HIS A 348 -19.17 -22.70 8.42
N GLY A 349 -19.13 -22.32 9.71
CA GLY A 349 -19.11 -20.91 10.13
C GLY A 349 -17.73 -20.27 9.98
N ASP A 350 -17.70 -18.96 9.76
CA ASP A 350 -16.53 -18.13 9.42
C ASP A 350 -15.44 -18.08 10.52
N ILE A 351 -15.75 -18.60 11.71
CA ILE A 351 -14.87 -18.60 12.88
C ILE A 351 -14.42 -20.00 13.33
N THR A 352 -14.88 -21.04 12.64
CA THR A 352 -14.75 -22.43 13.11
C THR A 352 -13.34 -22.96 12.98
N ASP A 353 -12.66 -22.57 11.90
CA ASP A 353 -11.23 -22.73 11.69
C ASP A 353 -10.42 -22.20 12.89
N LYS A 354 -10.70 -20.97 13.33
CA LYS A 354 -10.08 -20.32 14.50
C LYS A 354 -10.40 -21.07 15.78
N ALA A 355 -11.63 -21.57 15.94
CA ALA A 355 -12.00 -22.36 17.10
C ALA A 355 -11.21 -23.67 17.19
N ILE A 356 -11.05 -24.40 16.08
CA ILE A 356 -10.24 -25.63 16.01
C ILE A 356 -8.78 -25.31 16.34
N TYR A 357 -8.21 -24.28 15.71
CA TYR A 357 -6.82 -23.89 15.93
C TYR A 357 -6.54 -23.49 17.39
N ASN A 358 -7.38 -22.64 17.99
CA ASN A 358 -7.21 -22.24 19.40
C ASN A 358 -7.41 -23.43 20.34
N LEU A 359 -8.30 -24.37 20.02
CA LEU A 359 -8.49 -25.59 20.81
C LEU A 359 -7.26 -26.51 20.73
N ALA A 360 -6.67 -26.69 19.56
CA ALA A 360 -5.43 -27.43 19.37
C ALA A 360 -4.27 -26.80 20.15
N ALA A 361 -4.14 -25.47 20.12
CA ALA A 361 -3.15 -24.73 20.90
C ALA A 361 -3.30 -24.97 22.42
N ILE A 362 -4.53 -25.01 22.95
CA ILE A 362 -4.79 -25.37 24.35
C ILE A 362 -4.28 -26.79 24.65
N TYR A 363 -4.44 -27.75 23.74
CA TYR A 363 -3.93 -29.11 23.96
C TYR A 363 -2.40 -29.20 23.85
N LEU A 364 -1.76 -28.40 23.00
CA LEU A 364 -0.30 -28.25 22.97
C LEU A 364 0.24 -27.70 24.31
N GLU A 365 -0.40 -26.68 24.87
CA GLU A 365 -0.05 -26.14 26.20
C GLU A 365 -0.17 -27.20 27.30
N LYS A 366 -1.20 -28.05 27.19
CA LYS A 366 -1.40 -29.22 28.08
C LYS A 366 -0.44 -30.39 27.79
N LYS A 367 0.44 -30.27 26.79
CA LYS A 367 1.35 -31.31 26.31
C LYS A 367 0.66 -32.56 25.74
N ASP A 368 -0.62 -32.48 25.42
CA ASP A 368 -1.38 -33.53 24.74
C ASP A 368 -1.24 -33.36 23.22
N LYS A 369 -0.07 -33.72 22.71
CA LYS A 369 0.28 -33.55 21.29
C LYS A 369 -0.58 -34.39 20.35
N VAL A 370 -1.00 -35.57 20.79
CA VAL A 370 -1.87 -36.45 20.01
C VAL A 370 -3.19 -35.75 19.74
N LEU A 371 -3.84 -35.25 20.80
CA LEU A 371 -5.11 -34.57 20.65
C LEU A 371 -4.98 -33.25 19.89
N ALA A 372 -3.90 -32.50 20.13
CA ALA A 372 -3.62 -31.28 19.37
C ALA A 372 -3.49 -31.54 17.86
N TYR A 373 -2.66 -32.51 17.46
CA TYR A 373 -2.44 -32.81 16.04
C TYR A 373 -3.67 -33.42 15.37
N ASN A 374 -4.51 -34.15 16.10
CA ASN A 374 -5.82 -34.57 15.59
C ASN A 374 -6.75 -33.38 15.28
N TYR A 375 -6.67 -32.27 16.03
CA TYR A 375 -7.43 -31.06 15.70
C TYR A 375 -6.79 -30.27 14.57
N TYR A 376 -5.46 -30.22 14.47
CA TYR A 376 -4.78 -29.65 13.30
C TYR A 376 -5.10 -30.40 12.02
N GLU A 377 -5.15 -31.73 12.06
CA GLU A 377 -5.60 -32.56 10.94
C GLU A 377 -7.03 -32.23 10.52
N LYS A 378 -7.96 -32.18 11.47
CA LYS A 378 -9.33 -31.73 11.20
C LYS A 378 -9.40 -30.34 10.58
N LEU A 379 -8.47 -29.45 10.92
CA LEU A 379 -8.45 -28.09 10.40
C LEU A 379 -8.10 -28.09 8.91
N TYR A 380 -6.98 -28.70 8.51
CA TYR A 380 -6.58 -28.71 7.10
C TYR A 380 -7.41 -29.64 6.23
N GLU A 381 -8.06 -30.67 6.80
CA GLU A 381 -9.01 -31.51 6.05
C GLU A 381 -10.34 -30.82 5.77
N ARG A 382 -10.88 -30.08 6.74
CA ARG A 382 -12.22 -29.46 6.63
C ARG A 382 -12.20 -28.04 6.11
N TYR A 383 -11.11 -27.31 6.38
CA TYR A 383 -10.93 -25.92 5.98
C TYR A 383 -9.57 -25.75 5.28
N PRO A 384 -9.32 -26.46 4.17
CA PRO A 384 -8.03 -26.38 3.48
C PRO A 384 -7.68 -24.95 3.01
N GLU A 385 -8.69 -24.10 2.76
CA GLU A 385 -8.53 -22.70 2.36
C GLU A 385 -8.23 -21.74 3.54
N SER A 386 -8.30 -22.22 4.79
CA SER A 386 -8.05 -21.36 5.96
C SER A 386 -6.54 -21.12 6.13
N PRO A 387 -6.08 -19.88 6.33
CA PRO A 387 -4.67 -19.61 6.64
C PRO A 387 -4.17 -20.32 7.92
N LEU A 388 -5.08 -20.71 8.82
CA LEU A 388 -4.71 -21.47 10.01
C LEU A 388 -4.47 -22.96 9.71
N ALA A 389 -4.96 -23.46 8.57
CA ALA A 389 -4.63 -24.81 8.10
C ALA A 389 -3.13 -24.90 7.77
N ASP A 390 -2.57 -23.83 7.20
CA ASP A 390 -1.14 -23.71 6.91
C ASP A 390 -0.29 -23.81 8.16
N ASP A 391 -0.59 -22.97 9.15
CA ASP A 391 0.11 -22.99 10.43
C ASP A 391 0.00 -24.37 11.08
N ALA A 392 -1.19 -24.98 11.07
CA ALA A 392 -1.44 -26.29 11.67
C ALA A 392 -0.64 -27.43 11.01
N ILE A 393 -0.67 -27.53 9.68
CA ILE A 393 0.04 -28.60 8.97
C ILE A 393 1.56 -28.38 8.97
N TRP A 394 2.01 -27.12 8.94
CA TRP A 394 3.42 -26.78 9.07
C TRP A 394 3.96 -27.18 10.45
N GLU A 395 3.28 -26.82 11.54
CA GLU A 395 3.71 -27.17 12.89
C GLU A 395 3.82 -28.69 13.08
N GLN A 396 2.90 -29.46 12.48
CA GLN A 396 2.96 -30.92 12.49
C GLN A 396 4.13 -31.47 11.66
N GLY A 397 4.31 -30.99 10.43
CA GLY A 397 5.41 -31.41 9.54
C GLY A 397 6.78 -31.06 10.10
N TRP A 398 6.93 -29.84 10.61
CA TRP A 398 8.15 -29.37 11.27
C TRP A 398 8.47 -30.19 12.52
N PHE A 399 7.46 -30.53 13.34
CA PHE A 399 7.64 -31.42 14.49
C PHE A 399 8.21 -32.78 14.08
N TYR A 400 7.68 -33.40 13.02
CA TYR A 400 8.25 -34.66 12.51
C TYR A 400 9.68 -34.47 11.99
N TYR A 401 9.97 -33.34 11.35
CA TYR A 401 11.31 -33.05 10.84
C TYR A 401 12.35 -32.94 11.97
N ILE A 402 12.09 -32.11 12.99
CA ILE A 402 13.02 -31.88 14.10
C ILE A 402 13.13 -33.07 15.06
N THR A 403 12.19 -34.02 14.98
CA THR A 403 12.25 -35.30 15.72
C THR A 403 12.79 -36.43 14.85
N GLU A 404 13.42 -36.10 13.72
CA GLU A 404 14.10 -37.02 12.80
C GLU A 404 13.18 -38.10 12.19
N GLN A 405 11.86 -37.86 12.21
CA GLN A 405 10.87 -38.70 11.55
C GLN A 405 10.70 -38.24 10.09
N TYR A 406 11.80 -38.25 9.33
CA TYR A 406 11.88 -37.63 8.00
C TYR A 406 10.83 -38.14 7.01
N ASN A 407 10.54 -39.44 7.01
CA ASN A 407 9.49 -40.01 6.17
C ASN A 407 8.09 -39.43 6.50
N ARG A 408 7.76 -39.28 7.79
CA ARG A 408 6.49 -38.64 8.21
C ARG A 408 6.46 -37.17 7.87
N ALA A 409 7.58 -36.46 8.09
CA ALA A 409 7.73 -35.06 7.73
C ALA A 409 7.52 -34.84 6.22
N TYR A 410 8.17 -35.66 5.39
CA TYR A 410 7.99 -35.65 3.94
C TYR A 410 6.53 -35.82 3.54
N ASN A 411 5.83 -36.83 4.08
CA ASN A 411 4.44 -37.10 3.74
C ASN A 411 3.52 -35.93 4.12
N VAL A 412 3.66 -35.39 5.34
CA VAL A 412 2.83 -34.25 5.80
C VAL A 412 3.13 -32.97 5.02
N LEU A 413 4.40 -32.64 4.81
CA LEU A 413 4.80 -31.42 4.08
C LEU A 413 4.47 -31.50 2.59
N LYS A 414 4.49 -32.71 2.01
CA LYS A 414 4.01 -32.93 0.64
C LYS A 414 2.51 -32.70 0.51
N VAL A 415 1.71 -33.10 1.51
CA VAL A 415 0.28 -32.79 1.56
C VAL A 415 0.08 -31.28 1.73
N ALA A 416 0.83 -30.64 2.64
CA ALA A 416 0.81 -29.18 2.83
C ALA A 416 1.08 -28.41 1.53
N ALA A 417 2.01 -28.90 0.69
CA ALA A 417 2.32 -28.31 -0.61
C ALA A 417 1.21 -28.46 -1.68
N THR A 418 0.15 -29.21 -1.39
CA THR A 418 -1.01 -29.39 -2.29
C THR A 418 -2.24 -28.61 -1.83
N LEU A 419 -2.19 -28.00 -0.63
CA LEU A 419 -3.30 -27.21 -0.15
C LEU A 419 -3.48 -25.94 -1.00
N PRO A 420 -4.70 -25.36 -1.05
CA PRO A 420 -4.97 -24.14 -1.83
C PRO A 420 -4.37 -22.91 -1.14
N GLN A 421 -3.09 -22.61 -1.40
CA GLN A 421 -2.32 -21.68 -0.55
C GLN A 421 -1.55 -20.59 -1.27
N ALA A 422 -1.09 -19.64 -0.46
CA ALA A 422 -0.08 -18.67 -0.85
C ALA A 422 1.21 -19.37 -1.29
N ASP A 423 1.81 -18.85 -2.34
CA ASP A 423 3.03 -19.40 -2.93
C ASP A 423 4.21 -19.47 -1.96
N ASP A 424 4.38 -18.49 -1.06
CA ASP A 424 5.48 -18.51 -0.10
C ASP A 424 5.35 -19.72 0.86
N PHE A 425 4.13 -20.08 1.28
CA PHE A 425 3.87 -21.25 2.13
C PHE A 425 4.00 -22.56 1.35
N THR A 426 3.48 -22.60 0.12
CA THR A 426 3.62 -23.79 -0.73
C THR A 426 5.09 -24.06 -1.04
N ALA A 427 5.85 -23.01 -1.40
CA ALA A 427 7.28 -23.08 -1.62
C ALA A 427 8.05 -23.54 -0.38
N LYS A 428 7.65 -23.06 0.81
CA LYS A 428 8.17 -23.52 2.10
C LYS A 428 7.99 -25.03 2.26
N CYS A 429 6.77 -25.52 2.04
CA CYS A 429 6.44 -26.92 2.22
C CYS A 429 7.13 -27.81 1.18
N VAL A 430 7.20 -27.40 -0.08
CA VAL A 430 7.96 -28.09 -1.13
C VAL A 430 9.45 -28.17 -0.76
N PHE A 431 10.03 -27.05 -0.31
CA PHE A 431 11.43 -27.00 0.10
C PHE A 431 11.71 -27.94 1.27
N TRP A 432 10.90 -27.89 2.33
CA TRP A 432 11.11 -28.73 3.50
C TRP A 432 10.75 -30.20 3.27
N ALA A 433 9.81 -30.50 2.36
CA ALA A 433 9.59 -31.86 1.88
C ALA A 433 10.82 -32.39 1.12
N ALA A 434 11.45 -31.56 0.27
CA ALA A 434 12.70 -31.92 -0.41
C ALA A 434 13.84 -32.19 0.59
N LYS A 435 13.98 -31.33 1.62
CA LYS A 435 14.95 -31.52 2.70
C LYS A 435 14.68 -32.79 3.50
N ALA A 436 13.42 -33.10 3.79
CA ALA A 436 13.03 -34.33 4.47
C ALA A 436 13.37 -35.57 3.63
N ALA A 437 13.04 -35.57 2.34
CA ALA A 437 13.40 -36.63 1.41
C ALA A 437 14.93 -36.83 1.32
N GLN A 438 15.69 -35.73 1.28
CA GLN A 438 17.15 -35.76 1.28
C GLN A 438 17.71 -36.41 2.56
N LYS A 439 17.20 -36.04 3.75
CA LYS A 439 17.62 -36.65 5.02
C LYS A 439 17.17 -38.11 5.17
N ASP A 440 16.10 -38.51 4.47
CA ASP A 440 15.62 -39.90 4.35
C ASP A 440 16.45 -40.71 3.31
N GLY A 441 17.45 -40.11 2.67
CA GLY A 441 18.35 -40.75 1.70
C GLY A 441 17.85 -40.76 0.25
N ASN A 442 16.75 -40.07 -0.05
CA ASN A 442 16.15 -40.02 -1.39
C ASN A 442 16.54 -38.73 -2.14
N GLU A 443 17.78 -38.69 -2.64
CA GLU A 443 18.36 -37.52 -3.33
C GLU A 443 17.66 -37.18 -4.66
N GLU A 444 17.20 -38.19 -5.40
CA GLU A 444 16.49 -37.99 -6.67
C GLU A 444 15.15 -37.26 -6.45
N GLU A 445 14.37 -37.73 -5.46
CA GLU A 445 13.11 -37.07 -5.09
C GLU A 445 13.36 -35.67 -4.52
N ALA A 446 14.41 -35.49 -3.73
CA ALA A 446 14.77 -34.19 -3.20
C ALA A 446 15.06 -33.18 -4.32
N PHE A 447 15.91 -33.55 -5.29
CA PHE A 447 16.20 -32.67 -6.43
C PHE A 447 14.95 -32.39 -7.27
N ARG A 448 14.14 -33.42 -7.54
CA ARG A 448 12.87 -33.25 -8.27
C ARG A 448 11.94 -32.24 -7.58
N LEU A 449 11.85 -32.27 -6.26
CA LEU A 449 11.06 -31.29 -5.49
C LEU A 449 11.69 -29.89 -5.49
N TYR A 450 13.01 -29.77 -5.36
CA TYR A 450 13.70 -28.48 -5.47
C TYR A 450 13.47 -27.82 -6.83
N SER A 451 13.53 -28.58 -7.94
CA SER A 451 13.29 -28.05 -9.28
C SER A 451 11.87 -27.47 -9.45
N LYS A 452 10.86 -28.04 -8.77
CA LYS A 452 9.48 -27.49 -8.81
C LYS A 452 9.38 -26.06 -8.30
N LEU A 453 10.30 -25.61 -7.45
CA LEU A 453 10.30 -24.23 -6.98
C LEU A 453 10.56 -23.21 -8.10
N PHE A 454 11.25 -23.59 -9.17
CA PHE A 454 11.50 -22.71 -10.31
C PHE A 454 10.43 -22.77 -11.38
N ASP A 455 9.57 -23.81 -11.35
CA ASP A 455 8.44 -23.93 -12.26
C ASP A 455 7.33 -22.94 -11.92
N LYS A 456 7.05 -22.69 -10.62
CA LYS A 456 5.96 -21.80 -10.18
C LYS A 456 6.36 -20.76 -9.12
N PHE A 457 7.39 -21.04 -8.33
CA PHE A 457 7.69 -20.28 -7.10
C PHE A 457 9.01 -19.49 -7.20
N ALA A 458 9.43 -19.13 -8.42
CA ALA A 458 10.72 -18.51 -8.73
C ALA A 458 10.87 -17.05 -8.26
N HIS A 459 9.96 -16.59 -7.42
CA HIS A 459 9.97 -15.27 -6.77
C HIS A 459 10.02 -15.39 -5.23
N THR A 460 9.99 -16.61 -4.69
CA THR A 460 9.89 -16.90 -3.25
C THR A 460 11.25 -17.05 -2.58
N TYR A 461 11.36 -16.78 -1.28
CA TYR A 461 12.60 -16.97 -0.54
C TYR A 461 13.22 -18.38 -0.74
N TYR A 462 12.40 -19.43 -0.77
CA TYR A 462 12.89 -20.81 -0.90
C TYR A 462 13.46 -21.13 -2.28
N ALA A 463 12.95 -20.52 -3.34
CA ALA A 463 13.57 -20.66 -4.66
C ALA A 463 14.95 -19.96 -4.71
N PHE A 464 15.13 -18.83 -4.02
CA PHE A 464 16.46 -18.25 -3.81
C PHE A 464 17.40 -19.22 -3.08
N ARG A 465 16.93 -19.89 -2.02
CA ARG A 465 17.75 -20.88 -1.28
C ARG A 465 18.19 -22.04 -2.15
N VAL A 466 17.32 -22.53 -3.02
CA VAL A 466 17.70 -23.57 -4.00
C VAL A 466 18.70 -23.02 -5.02
N TRP A 467 18.50 -21.80 -5.54
CA TRP A 467 19.47 -21.17 -6.44
C TRP A 467 20.86 -21.07 -5.80
N ASP A 468 20.92 -20.54 -4.58
CA ASP A 468 22.15 -20.38 -3.80
C ASP A 468 22.88 -21.71 -3.60
N LYS A 469 22.14 -22.78 -3.27
CA LYS A 469 22.70 -24.12 -3.04
C LYS A 469 23.19 -24.80 -4.32
N PHE A 470 22.45 -24.68 -5.43
CA PHE A 470 22.67 -25.54 -6.61
C PHE A 470 23.30 -24.81 -7.80
N SER A 471 23.35 -23.48 -7.81
CA SER A 471 23.84 -22.74 -8.98
C SER A 471 25.31 -23.02 -9.29
N THR A 472 26.17 -23.28 -8.30
CA THR A 472 27.60 -23.56 -8.54
C THR A 472 27.85 -24.78 -9.44
N ASN A 473 26.93 -25.75 -9.47
CA ASN A 473 26.95 -26.85 -10.43
C ASN A 473 26.33 -26.42 -11.77
N GLN A 474 27.08 -26.55 -12.86
CA GLN A 474 26.66 -26.12 -14.19
C GLN A 474 25.39 -26.82 -14.70
N GLU A 475 25.27 -28.14 -14.49
CA GLU A 475 24.13 -28.94 -14.96
C GLU A 475 22.85 -28.57 -14.19
N HIS A 476 22.95 -28.48 -12.86
CA HIS A 476 21.83 -28.02 -12.04
C HIS A 476 21.43 -26.59 -12.42
N ARG A 477 22.39 -25.67 -12.60
CA ARG A 477 22.11 -24.28 -13.00
C ARG A 477 21.36 -24.21 -14.32
N GLN A 478 21.82 -24.94 -15.34
CA GLN A 478 21.16 -24.96 -16.65
C GLN A 478 19.74 -25.53 -16.55
N THR A 479 19.56 -26.58 -15.75
CA THR A 479 18.24 -27.17 -15.48
C THR A 479 17.29 -26.16 -14.83
N LEU A 480 17.76 -25.44 -13.81
CA LEU A 480 16.94 -24.44 -13.12
C LEU A 480 16.60 -23.26 -14.04
N LEU A 481 17.56 -22.77 -14.82
CA LEU A 481 17.35 -21.65 -15.76
C LEU A 481 16.38 -21.97 -16.90
N ALA A 482 16.33 -23.23 -17.35
CA ALA A 482 15.42 -23.66 -18.41
C ALA A 482 13.93 -23.68 -17.98
N LEU A 483 13.63 -23.56 -16.68
CA LEU A 483 12.27 -23.61 -16.16
C LEU A 483 11.53 -22.27 -16.35
N PRO A 484 10.23 -22.32 -16.68
CA PRO A 484 9.47 -21.16 -17.17
C PRO A 484 9.39 -20.00 -16.16
N GLY A 485 9.42 -20.27 -14.85
CA GLY A 485 9.34 -19.23 -13.81
C GLY A 485 10.56 -18.32 -13.69
N ASN A 486 11.65 -18.65 -14.36
CA ASN A 486 12.80 -17.75 -14.41
C ASN A 486 12.64 -16.59 -15.40
N SER A 487 11.71 -16.66 -16.35
CA SER A 487 11.51 -15.61 -17.35
C SER A 487 10.88 -14.33 -16.76
N LEU A 488 11.54 -13.19 -16.97
CA LEU A 488 11.02 -11.86 -16.68
C LEU A 488 10.61 -11.15 -17.98
N ASN A 489 9.65 -11.67 -18.73
CA ASN A 489 9.23 -11.03 -19.98
C ASN A 489 7.71 -11.03 -20.17
N LEU A 490 7.11 -9.87 -19.90
CA LEU A 490 5.96 -9.36 -20.64
C LEU A 490 6.05 -7.83 -20.64
N THR A 491 6.18 -7.22 -21.83
CA THR A 491 5.98 -5.79 -22.03
C THR A 491 4.48 -5.48 -21.92
N THR A 492 4.07 -4.65 -20.96
CA THR A 492 2.68 -4.21 -20.75
C THR A 492 2.09 -3.35 -21.88
N SER A 493 2.79 -3.19 -22.99
CA SER A 493 2.43 -2.23 -24.02
C SER A 493 1.17 -2.59 -24.82
N GLU A 494 0.65 -3.81 -24.71
CA GLU A 494 -0.25 -4.31 -25.78
C GLU A 494 -1.73 -3.95 -25.70
N ASN A 495 -2.28 -3.30 -24.65
CA ASN A 495 -3.74 -3.14 -24.56
C ASN A 495 -4.31 -1.75 -24.26
N TYR A 496 -3.53 -0.66 -24.28
CA TYR A 496 -4.09 0.69 -24.07
C TYR A 496 -3.63 1.69 -25.14
N SER A 497 -4.57 2.52 -25.61
CA SER A 497 -4.29 3.51 -26.64
C SER A 497 -3.21 4.50 -26.14
N MET A 498 -2.34 4.91 -27.05
CA MET A 498 -1.30 5.92 -26.81
C MET A 498 -1.89 7.23 -26.21
N GLU A 499 -3.16 7.53 -26.53
CA GLU A 499 -3.89 8.71 -26.07
C GLU A 499 -4.27 8.65 -24.57
N SER A 500 -4.71 7.51 -24.05
CA SER A 500 -5.03 7.34 -22.62
C SER A 500 -3.79 7.50 -21.73
N ASN A 501 -2.67 6.92 -22.17
CA ASN A 501 -1.38 7.08 -21.49
C ASN A 501 -0.93 8.54 -21.47
N LEU A 502 -1.14 9.28 -22.57
CA LEU A 502 -0.84 10.70 -22.64
C LEU A 502 -1.69 11.52 -21.67
N ARG A 503 -3.01 11.30 -21.66
CA ARG A 503 -3.93 12.03 -20.78
C ARG A 503 -3.57 11.89 -19.31
N LEU A 504 -3.36 10.66 -18.85
CA LEU A 504 -2.99 10.36 -17.46
C LEU A 504 -1.65 11.01 -17.09
N ASN A 505 -0.67 10.98 -17.99
CA ASN A 505 0.59 11.68 -17.78
C ASN A 505 0.40 13.20 -17.65
N MET A 506 -0.47 13.81 -18.48
CA MET A 506 -0.76 15.24 -18.41
C MET A 506 -1.52 15.63 -17.13
N LEU A 507 -2.53 14.86 -16.71
CA LEU A 507 -3.24 15.11 -15.46
C LEU A 507 -2.27 15.10 -14.27
N ARG A 508 -1.38 14.09 -14.24
CA ARG A 508 -0.33 13.95 -13.24
C ARG A 508 0.63 15.14 -13.24
N GLU A 509 1.16 15.46 -14.41
CA GLU A 509 2.13 16.54 -14.61
C GLU A 509 1.55 17.89 -14.21
N PHE A 510 0.30 18.18 -14.57
CA PHE A 510 -0.33 19.46 -14.24
C PHE A 510 -1.01 19.49 -12.86
N GLY A 511 -0.79 18.51 -11.99
CA GLY A 511 -1.26 18.53 -10.60
C GLY A 511 -2.75 18.26 -10.41
N TYR A 512 -3.42 17.61 -11.37
CA TYR A 512 -4.81 17.16 -11.25
C TYR A 512 -4.88 15.78 -10.61
N GLU A 513 -4.37 15.66 -9.38
CA GLU A 513 -4.21 14.37 -8.67
C GLU A 513 -5.55 13.65 -8.48
N SER A 514 -6.60 14.36 -8.02
CA SER A 514 -7.92 13.75 -7.83
C SER A 514 -8.52 13.24 -9.14
N GLU A 515 -8.32 13.95 -10.24
CA GLU A 515 -8.83 13.57 -11.54
C GLU A 515 -8.03 12.43 -12.16
N PHE A 516 -6.71 12.45 -11.98
CA PHE A 516 -5.85 11.33 -12.32
C PHE A 516 -6.31 10.07 -11.61
N PHE A 517 -6.55 10.10 -10.29
CA PHE A 517 -7.01 8.91 -9.56
C PHE A 517 -8.42 8.50 -9.92
N ALA A 518 -9.34 9.45 -10.13
CA ALA A 518 -10.69 9.14 -10.59
C ALA A 518 -10.66 8.48 -11.97
N GLU A 519 -9.81 8.92 -12.88
CA GLU A 519 -9.67 8.31 -14.20
C GLU A 519 -8.99 6.93 -14.11
N VAL A 520 -7.95 6.81 -13.27
CA VAL A 520 -7.28 5.53 -13.01
C VAL A 520 -8.25 4.50 -12.39
N SER A 521 -9.17 4.92 -11.52
CA SER A 521 -10.10 3.97 -10.87
C SER A 521 -11.06 3.29 -11.84
N HIS A 522 -11.38 3.91 -12.98
CA HIS A 522 -12.23 3.26 -14.00
C HIS A 522 -11.54 2.04 -14.63
N TYR A 523 -10.20 2.01 -14.69
CA TYR A 523 -9.48 0.84 -15.17
C TYR A 523 -9.51 -0.31 -14.17
N LYS A 524 -9.65 -0.03 -12.85
CA LYS A 524 -9.68 -1.06 -11.81
C LYS A 524 -10.80 -2.08 -12.01
N GLU A 525 -11.91 -1.67 -12.61
CA GLU A 525 -13.17 -2.44 -12.61
C GLU A 525 -13.31 -3.42 -13.79
N THR A 526 -12.30 -3.56 -14.65
CA THR A 526 -12.45 -4.31 -15.92
C THR A 526 -11.80 -5.70 -15.92
N ASN A 527 -10.58 -5.90 -15.37
CA ASN A 527 -9.95 -7.21 -15.12
C ASN A 527 -8.66 -7.09 -14.25
N ALA A 528 -7.99 -8.21 -13.95
CA ALA A 528 -6.77 -8.22 -13.13
C ALA A 528 -5.59 -7.43 -13.75
N LEU A 529 -5.39 -7.54 -15.08
CA LEU A 529 -4.34 -6.80 -15.79
C LEU A 529 -4.57 -5.29 -15.74
N SER A 530 -5.83 -4.86 -15.80
CA SER A 530 -6.20 -3.45 -15.69
C SER A 530 -6.04 -2.91 -14.26
N GLU A 531 -6.22 -3.75 -13.23
CA GLU A 531 -5.88 -3.39 -11.86
C GLU A 531 -4.35 -3.24 -11.66
N LEU A 532 -3.53 -4.21 -12.12
CA LEU A 532 -2.07 -4.11 -12.05
C LEU A 532 -1.56 -2.85 -12.76
N PHE A 533 -2.11 -2.56 -13.94
CA PHE A 533 -1.79 -1.34 -14.68
C PHE A 533 -2.14 -0.08 -13.89
N SER A 534 -3.34 -0.03 -13.31
CA SER A 534 -3.79 1.09 -12.46
C SER A 534 -2.84 1.31 -11.28
N LYS A 535 -2.49 0.24 -10.56
CA LYS A 535 -1.54 0.28 -9.44
C LYS A 535 -0.15 0.72 -9.89
N THR A 536 0.29 0.27 -11.06
CA THR A 536 1.56 0.69 -11.67
C THR A 536 1.59 2.20 -11.92
N LEU A 537 0.53 2.77 -12.49
CA LEU A 537 0.44 4.21 -12.72
C LEU A 537 0.44 5.01 -11.41
N ILE A 538 -0.30 4.56 -10.40
CA ILE A 538 -0.35 5.19 -9.08
C ILE A 538 1.03 5.16 -8.41
N SER A 539 1.69 4.00 -8.40
CA SER A 539 3.02 3.86 -7.80
C SER A 539 4.07 4.65 -8.55
N LYS A 540 4.03 4.68 -9.88
CA LYS A 540 4.86 5.56 -10.72
C LYS A 540 4.67 7.03 -10.34
N TYR A 541 3.43 7.47 -10.12
CA TYR A 541 3.18 8.84 -9.67
C TYR A 541 3.78 9.12 -8.29
N LYS A 542 3.56 8.25 -7.30
CA LYS A 542 4.12 8.41 -5.94
C LYS A 542 5.64 8.41 -5.94
N TYR A 543 6.27 7.57 -6.77
CA TYR A 543 7.72 7.56 -6.97
C TYR A 543 8.26 8.94 -7.40
N PHE A 544 7.65 9.57 -8.40
CA PHE A 544 8.08 10.89 -8.88
C PHE A 544 7.76 12.04 -7.92
N GLN A 545 6.83 11.86 -6.98
CA GLN A 545 6.60 12.80 -5.88
C GLN A 545 7.62 12.66 -4.74
N GLY A 546 8.54 11.68 -4.82
CA GLY A 546 9.43 11.33 -3.71
C GLY A 546 8.74 10.56 -2.58
N ASP A 547 7.48 10.16 -2.77
CA ASP A 547 6.70 9.34 -1.85
C ASP A 547 6.97 7.85 -2.12
N TYR A 548 8.22 7.45 -1.86
CA TYR A 548 8.70 6.10 -2.15
C TYR A 548 8.02 5.02 -1.31
N TYR A 549 7.58 5.38 -0.10
CA TYR A 549 6.82 4.48 0.77
C TYR A 549 5.50 4.08 0.13
N ASN A 550 4.68 5.07 -0.27
CA ASN A 550 3.40 4.77 -0.91
C ASN A 550 3.57 4.23 -2.34
N CYS A 551 4.69 4.51 -3.01
CA CYS A 551 5.06 3.81 -4.25
C CYS A 551 5.12 2.30 -4.04
N VAL A 552 5.94 1.83 -3.09
CA VAL A 552 6.11 0.38 -2.86
C VAL A 552 4.84 -0.23 -2.28
N LYS A 553 4.28 0.38 -1.21
CA LYS A 553 3.04 -0.11 -0.57
C LYS A 553 1.86 -0.18 -1.54
N GLY A 554 1.82 0.70 -2.55
CA GLY A 554 0.75 0.76 -3.53
C GLY A 554 0.69 -0.44 -4.48
N ILE A 555 1.81 -1.12 -4.71
CA ILE A 555 1.95 -2.12 -5.80
C ILE A 555 2.54 -3.47 -5.38
N GLU A 556 3.28 -3.55 -4.26
CA GLU A 556 3.99 -4.78 -3.89
C GLU A 556 3.06 -6.00 -3.74
N ASN A 557 1.83 -5.81 -3.24
CA ASN A 557 0.87 -6.89 -3.05
C ASN A 557 0.36 -7.44 -4.38
N ILE A 558 -0.07 -6.57 -5.31
CA ILE A 558 -0.59 -7.03 -6.60
C ILE A 558 0.52 -7.62 -7.47
N VAL A 559 1.74 -7.09 -7.39
CA VAL A 559 2.90 -7.73 -8.06
C VAL A 559 3.15 -9.12 -7.50
N TYR A 560 3.02 -9.29 -6.19
CA TYR A 560 3.13 -10.60 -5.57
C TYR A 560 1.99 -11.53 -6.03
N GLU A 561 0.72 -11.11 -5.99
CA GLU A 561 -0.44 -11.87 -6.46
C GLU A 561 -0.31 -12.29 -7.94
N GLU A 562 0.18 -11.40 -8.80
CA GLU A 562 0.39 -11.69 -10.23
C GLU A 562 1.53 -12.68 -10.44
N PHE A 563 2.60 -12.61 -9.64
CA PHE A 563 3.61 -13.67 -9.59
C PHE A 563 3.00 -15.01 -9.19
N GLN A 564 2.09 -15.04 -8.20
CA GLN A 564 1.43 -16.29 -7.79
C GLN A 564 0.57 -16.90 -8.89
N LYS A 565 -0.16 -16.04 -9.61
CA LYS A 565 -1.15 -16.48 -10.59
C LYS A 565 -0.54 -16.85 -11.94
N TYR A 566 0.42 -16.07 -12.41
CA TYR A 566 0.95 -16.20 -13.77
C TYR A 566 2.45 -16.49 -13.82
N ASN A 567 3.13 -16.47 -12.67
CA ASN A 567 4.58 -16.68 -12.56
C ASN A 567 5.43 -15.69 -13.39
N GLN A 568 4.79 -14.62 -13.86
CA GLN A 568 5.38 -13.57 -14.67
C GLN A 568 4.66 -12.26 -14.35
N VAL A 569 5.43 -11.18 -14.26
CA VAL A 569 4.88 -9.83 -14.01
C VAL A 569 5.58 -8.85 -14.95
N PRO A 570 4.86 -7.86 -15.49
CA PRO A 570 5.44 -6.79 -16.28
C PRO A 570 6.61 -6.10 -15.60
N LYS A 571 7.73 -5.96 -16.33
CA LYS A 571 8.98 -5.39 -15.81
C LYS A 571 8.79 -4.01 -15.20
N ASP A 572 7.92 -3.19 -15.77
CA ASP A 572 7.64 -1.85 -15.25
C ASP A 572 6.92 -1.87 -13.90
N ALA A 573 5.96 -2.77 -13.70
CA ALA A 573 5.32 -2.96 -12.40
C ALA A 573 6.33 -3.43 -11.35
N ILE A 574 7.16 -4.42 -11.70
CA ILE A 574 8.19 -4.95 -10.79
C ILE A 574 9.18 -3.84 -10.38
N LYS A 575 9.60 -2.96 -11.29
CA LYS A 575 10.51 -1.83 -10.96
C LYS A 575 9.92 -0.87 -9.93
N PHE A 576 8.60 -0.68 -9.87
CA PHE A 576 7.97 0.15 -8.83
C PHE A 576 7.67 -0.63 -7.55
N ALA A 577 7.49 -1.96 -7.66
CA ALA A 577 7.51 -2.83 -6.50
C ALA A 577 8.89 -2.89 -5.86
N TYR A 578 9.99 -2.87 -6.61
CA TYR A 578 11.39 -2.92 -6.16
C TYR A 578 12.21 -1.74 -6.73
N PRO A 579 11.95 -0.49 -6.31
CA PRO A 579 12.57 0.67 -6.94
C PRO A 579 14.03 0.86 -6.53
N LYS A 580 14.86 1.36 -7.47
CA LYS A 580 16.25 1.84 -7.24
C LYS A 580 16.28 3.25 -6.62
N VAL A 581 15.72 3.41 -5.43
CA VAL A 581 15.69 4.68 -4.69
C VAL A 581 17.03 4.91 -3.98
N TYR A 582 17.49 6.16 -3.90
CA TYR A 582 18.76 6.55 -3.25
C TYR A 582 20.01 5.85 -3.79
N TRP A 583 19.94 5.27 -4.99
CA TRP A 583 20.99 4.40 -5.56
C TRP A 583 22.38 5.03 -5.57
N ASN A 584 22.48 6.34 -5.82
CA ASN A 584 23.76 7.06 -5.81
C ASN A 584 24.40 7.07 -4.40
N LEU A 585 23.60 7.30 -3.35
CA LEU A 585 24.08 7.26 -1.96
C LEU A 585 24.41 5.82 -1.54
N ILE A 586 23.56 4.86 -1.94
CA ILE A 586 23.77 3.44 -1.65
C ILE A 586 25.09 2.96 -2.27
N ASN A 587 25.34 3.22 -3.56
CA ASN A 587 26.59 2.83 -4.21
C ASN A 587 27.81 3.49 -3.56
N LYS A 588 27.73 4.79 -3.26
CA LYS A 588 28.81 5.53 -2.60
C LYS A 588 29.25 4.81 -1.31
N TYR A 589 28.32 4.52 -0.41
CA TYR A 589 28.65 3.91 0.89
C TYR A 589 28.87 2.40 0.84
N ALA A 590 28.20 1.70 -0.08
CA ALA A 590 28.45 0.29 -0.34
C ALA A 590 29.88 0.07 -0.84
N GLN A 591 30.37 0.92 -1.75
CA GLN A 591 31.75 0.91 -2.21
C GLN A 591 32.72 1.30 -1.08
N GLU A 592 32.44 2.36 -0.33
CA GLU A 592 33.27 2.82 0.81
C GLU A 592 33.49 1.72 1.86
N TYR A 593 32.45 0.93 2.15
CA TYR A 593 32.50 -0.14 3.16
C TYR A 593 32.58 -1.55 2.58
N SER A 594 32.88 -1.70 1.28
CA SER A 594 33.04 -3.01 0.61
C SER A 594 31.87 -3.97 0.88
N THR A 595 30.65 -3.49 0.67
CA THR A 595 29.40 -4.24 0.85
C THR A 595 28.62 -4.24 -0.46
N ASP A 596 27.85 -5.30 -0.74
CA ASP A 596 27.03 -5.37 -1.95
C ASP A 596 25.90 -4.31 -1.90
N PRO A 597 25.82 -3.36 -2.87
CA PRO A 597 24.80 -2.33 -2.88
C PRO A 597 23.37 -2.89 -3.03
N TYR A 598 23.19 -4.05 -3.65
CA TYR A 598 21.89 -4.71 -3.73
C TYR A 598 21.45 -5.27 -2.38
N LEU A 599 22.38 -5.69 -1.54
CA LEU A 599 22.07 -6.12 -0.18
C LEU A 599 21.69 -4.92 0.69
N VAL A 600 22.37 -3.79 0.53
CA VAL A 600 22.04 -2.53 1.23
C VAL A 600 20.65 -2.02 0.85
N ILE A 601 20.30 -1.98 -0.44
CA ILE A 601 18.95 -1.54 -0.86
C ILE A 601 17.86 -2.50 -0.43
N ALA A 602 18.13 -3.82 -0.39
CA ALA A 602 17.20 -4.81 0.14
C ALA A 602 16.95 -4.60 1.65
N LEU A 603 18.00 -4.29 2.42
CA LEU A 603 17.90 -3.92 3.83
C LEU A 603 17.04 -2.67 4.02
N ILE A 604 17.33 -1.57 3.29
CA ILE A 604 16.54 -0.33 3.35
C ILE A 604 15.06 -0.58 3.03
N ARG A 605 14.80 -1.40 2.02
CA ARG A 605 13.45 -1.79 1.63
C ARG A 605 12.72 -2.46 2.79
N GLU A 606 13.33 -3.45 3.42
CA GLU A 606 12.69 -4.19 4.52
C GLU A 606 12.59 -3.40 5.83
N GLU A 607 13.53 -2.50 6.09
CA GLU A 607 13.51 -1.66 7.30
C GLU A 607 12.47 -0.53 7.25
N SER A 608 12.36 0.16 6.12
CA SER A 608 11.56 1.40 6.06
C SER A 608 10.65 1.52 4.86
N ARG A 609 10.76 0.61 3.88
CA ARG A 609 10.15 0.80 2.56
C ARG A 609 10.49 2.18 1.98
N PHE A 610 11.73 2.64 2.18
CA PHE A 610 12.27 3.93 1.75
C PHE A 610 11.66 5.17 2.45
N LYS A 611 10.97 4.99 3.58
CA LYS A 611 10.47 6.12 4.38
C LYS A 611 11.59 6.73 5.21
N LYS A 612 12.13 7.88 4.75
CA LYS A 612 13.29 8.54 5.37
C LYS A 612 13.10 8.99 6.82
N ASP A 613 11.85 9.26 7.23
CA ASP A 613 11.46 9.72 8.57
C ASP A 613 10.77 8.61 9.38
N ALA A 614 10.94 7.34 8.97
CA ALA A 614 10.38 6.20 9.69
C ALA A 614 10.90 6.12 11.13
N LYS A 615 9.99 5.87 12.07
CA LYS A 615 10.29 5.69 13.50
C LYS A 615 9.53 4.48 14.03
N SER A 616 10.25 3.48 14.53
CA SER A 616 9.62 2.30 15.15
C SER A 616 9.09 2.59 16.56
N CYS A 617 8.29 1.67 17.12
CA CYS A 617 7.85 1.71 18.52
C CYS A 617 9.02 1.61 19.52
N THR A 618 10.14 0.99 19.10
CA THR A 618 11.39 0.89 19.86
C THR A 618 12.35 2.05 19.60
N ASN A 619 11.91 3.08 18.85
CA ASN A 619 12.68 4.29 18.52
C ASN A 619 13.85 4.07 17.55
N ALA A 620 13.81 3.02 16.72
CA ALA A 620 14.68 2.89 15.55
C ALA A 620 14.31 3.94 14.49
N GLN A 621 15.29 4.52 13.78
CA GLN A 621 15.06 5.72 12.96
C GLN A 621 15.61 5.64 11.53
N GLY A 622 14.84 6.19 10.60
CA GLY A 622 15.19 6.45 9.21
C GLY A 622 15.24 5.22 8.30
N LEU A 623 15.92 5.36 7.16
CA LEU A 623 15.89 4.40 6.04
C LEU A 623 16.32 2.97 6.41
N MET A 624 17.32 2.84 7.27
CA MET A 624 17.89 1.59 7.76
C MET A 624 17.56 1.36 9.24
N GLN A 625 16.56 2.05 9.80
CA GLN A 625 16.07 1.87 11.17
C GLN A 625 17.18 1.75 12.23
N ILE A 626 18.06 2.75 12.28
CA ILE A 626 19.19 2.74 13.21
C ILE A 626 18.71 3.14 14.61
N MET A 627 19.08 2.36 15.62
CA MET A 627 18.82 2.69 17.03
C MET A 627 19.68 3.88 17.48
N PRO A 628 19.15 4.85 18.24
CA PRO A 628 19.92 6.03 18.69
C PRO A 628 21.20 5.69 19.48
N GLY A 629 21.17 4.63 20.30
CA GLY A 629 22.36 4.14 21.00
C GLY A 629 23.45 3.68 20.01
N THR A 630 23.05 2.87 19.03
CA THR A 630 23.92 2.41 17.93
C THR A 630 24.46 3.58 17.11
N ALA A 631 23.60 4.55 16.75
CA ALA A 631 23.99 5.75 16.02
C ALA A 631 25.05 6.57 16.78
N LYS A 632 24.91 6.72 18.11
CA LYS A 632 25.89 7.42 18.94
C LYS A 632 27.26 6.73 18.90
N ASP A 633 27.29 5.40 18.89
CA ASP A 633 28.55 4.65 18.84
C ASP A 633 29.18 4.66 17.45
N ILE A 634 28.38 4.65 16.39
CA ILE A 634 28.84 4.83 15.00
C ILE A 634 29.39 6.25 14.82
N ALA A 635 28.67 7.28 15.28
CA ALA A 635 29.05 8.68 15.14
C ALA A 635 30.41 8.99 15.78
N LYS A 636 30.72 8.41 16.96
CA LYS A 636 32.05 8.51 17.58
C LYS A 636 33.18 8.01 16.68
N ARG A 637 32.90 6.98 15.86
CA ARG A 637 33.87 6.35 14.97
C ARG A 637 33.98 7.06 13.63
N LEU A 638 32.84 7.39 13.01
CA LEU A 638 32.77 7.97 11.67
C LEU A 638 32.98 9.50 11.63
N LEU A 639 32.44 10.25 12.60
CA LEU A 639 32.37 11.72 12.50
C LEU A 639 33.46 12.47 13.29
N LYS A 640 34.24 11.78 14.16
CA LYS A 640 35.24 12.37 15.08
C LYS A 640 34.76 13.71 15.70
N LYS A 641 35.63 14.67 16.10
CA LYS A 641 35.27 15.83 16.96
C LYS A 641 34.17 16.74 16.36
N ASN A 642 32.90 16.34 16.50
CA ASN A 642 31.62 17.07 16.51
C ASN A 642 30.45 16.05 16.56
N ALA A 643 30.64 14.94 17.29
CA ALA A 643 29.76 13.75 17.29
C ALA A 643 28.40 13.92 18.00
N SER A 644 28.00 15.15 18.35
CA SER A 644 26.77 15.45 19.09
C SER A 644 25.58 15.83 18.19
N THR A 645 25.80 16.09 16.89
CA THR A 645 24.72 16.50 15.98
C THR A 645 24.74 15.65 14.71
N TYR A 646 23.84 14.67 14.62
CA TYR A 646 23.53 13.93 13.40
C TYR A 646 22.01 13.79 13.27
N ASP A 647 21.51 13.79 12.03
CA ASP A 647 20.09 13.65 11.73
C ASP A 647 19.84 12.28 11.08
N LEU A 648 19.20 11.36 11.81
CA LEU A 648 18.87 10.04 11.29
C LEU A 648 17.73 10.06 10.27
N THR A 649 17.06 11.19 10.06
CA THR A 649 16.06 11.38 9.00
C THR A 649 16.68 11.86 7.67
N SER A 650 17.95 12.26 7.70
CA SER A 650 18.75 12.52 6.49
C SER A 650 19.09 11.19 5.81
N ALA A 651 18.75 11.07 4.51
CA ALA A 651 19.03 9.88 3.73
C ALA A 651 20.54 9.57 3.68
N GLU A 652 21.39 10.59 3.51
CA GLU A 652 22.84 10.40 3.44
C GLU A 652 23.43 9.90 4.76
N THR A 653 23.07 10.55 5.88
CA THR A 653 23.53 10.15 7.21
C THR A 653 23.08 8.73 7.56
N ASN A 654 21.81 8.42 7.30
CA ASN A 654 21.25 7.12 7.65
C ASN A 654 21.85 5.98 6.81
N ILE A 655 21.97 6.16 5.48
CA ILE A 655 22.58 5.14 4.60
C ILE A 655 24.05 4.92 4.94
N SER A 656 24.82 5.99 5.21
CA SER A 656 26.23 5.90 5.62
C SER A 656 26.37 5.08 6.91
N MET A 657 25.69 5.49 7.98
CA MET A 657 25.80 4.83 9.28
C MET A 657 25.26 3.39 9.26
N GLY A 658 24.15 3.16 8.57
CA GLY A 658 23.51 1.86 8.50
C GLY A 658 24.33 0.86 7.69
N THR A 659 24.90 1.29 6.55
CA THR A 659 25.81 0.46 5.74
C THR A 659 27.05 0.11 6.56
N TYR A 660 27.69 1.09 7.21
CA TYR A 660 28.83 0.85 8.08
C TYR A 660 28.53 -0.19 9.18
N TYR A 661 27.38 -0.05 9.86
CA TYR A 661 26.99 -0.98 10.92
C TYR A 661 26.78 -2.40 10.40
N PHE A 662 26.10 -2.53 9.26
CA PHE A 662 25.88 -3.83 8.64
C PHE A 662 27.19 -4.50 8.21
N THR A 663 28.13 -3.75 7.62
CA THR A 663 29.48 -4.25 7.32
C THR A 663 30.20 -4.73 8.58
N LYS A 664 30.07 -4.02 9.71
CA LYS A 664 30.66 -4.46 10.99
C LYS A 664 30.07 -5.79 11.47
N LEU A 665 28.78 -6.02 11.22
CA LEU A 665 28.14 -7.30 11.52
C LEU A 665 28.63 -8.41 10.58
N LEU A 666 28.73 -8.14 9.27
CA LEU A 666 29.34 -9.08 8.32
C LEU A 666 30.73 -9.51 8.79
N SER A 667 31.61 -8.56 9.12
CA SER A 667 32.95 -8.89 9.64
C SER A 667 32.91 -9.68 10.95
N ARG A 668 31.93 -9.41 11.84
CA ARG A 668 31.77 -10.14 13.11
C ARG A 668 31.38 -11.59 12.91
N PHE A 669 30.64 -11.88 11.84
CA PHE A 669 30.11 -13.21 11.52
C PHE A 669 30.86 -13.86 10.35
N ASN A 670 32.13 -13.52 10.13
CA ASN A 670 32.97 -14.09 9.06
C ASN A 670 32.30 -14.02 7.67
N ASN A 671 31.69 -12.88 7.36
CA ASN A 671 30.92 -12.60 6.13
C ASN A 671 29.66 -13.48 5.93
N ASN A 672 29.21 -14.19 6.98
CA ASN A 672 27.92 -14.89 6.93
C ASN A 672 26.76 -13.86 6.95
N VAL A 673 26.20 -13.62 5.77
CA VAL A 673 25.10 -12.67 5.55
C VAL A 673 23.88 -12.99 6.42
N ILE A 674 23.54 -14.27 6.58
CA ILE A 674 22.35 -14.72 7.33
C ILE A 674 22.50 -14.37 8.82
N LEU A 675 23.65 -14.65 9.41
CA LEU A 675 23.95 -14.26 10.80
C LEU A 675 24.05 -12.75 10.96
N ALA A 676 24.59 -12.04 9.99
CA ALA A 676 24.65 -10.58 10.02
C ALA A 676 23.25 -9.96 9.99
N LEU A 677 22.33 -10.47 9.16
CA LEU A 677 20.92 -10.04 9.12
C LEU A 677 20.18 -10.38 10.41
N ALA A 678 20.35 -11.61 10.92
CA ALA A 678 19.79 -12.00 12.21
C ALA A 678 20.32 -11.13 13.35
N GLY A 679 21.60 -10.76 13.30
CA GLY A 679 22.24 -9.86 14.26
C GLY A 679 21.80 -8.40 14.10
N TYR A 680 21.46 -7.96 12.89
CA TYR A 680 20.97 -6.61 12.61
C TYR A 680 19.60 -6.38 13.26
N ASN A 681 18.66 -7.30 13.06
CA ASN A 681 17.30 -7.20 13.60
C ASN A 681 17.17 -7.75 15.03
N GLY A 682 17.71 -8.95 15.28
CA GLY A 682 17.60 -9.64 16.58
C GLY A 682 18.71 -9.31 17.58
N GLY A 683 19.72 -8.55 17.18
CA GLY A 683 20.89 -8.21 17.97
C GLY A 683 22.03 -9.23 17.84
N PRO A 684 23.30 -8.78 17.74
CA PRO A 684 24.43 -9.66 17.43
C PRO A 684 24.73 -10.72 18.50
N THR A 685 24.44 -10.42 19.77
CA THR A 685 24.61 -11.39 20.87
C THR A 685 23.59 -12.52 20.77
N ASN A 686 22.34 -12.21 20.40
CA ASN A 686 21.31 -13.22 20.22
C ASN A 686 21.61 -14.09 19.01
N ALA A 687 22.00 -13.49 17.88
CA ALA A 687 22.40 -14.25 16.69
C ALA A 687 23.53 -15.25 16.97
N LEU A 688 24.56 -14.84 17.73
CA LEU A 688 25.61 -15.76 18.19
C LEU A 688 25.08 -16.87 19.10
N LYS A 689 24.14 -16.56 20.01
CA LYS A 689 23.55 -17.54 20.92
C LYS A 689 22.67 -18.56 20.20
N TRP A 690 21.93 -18.13 19.18
CA TRP A 690 21.10 -19.01 18.36
C TRP A 690 21.94 -19.88 17.43
N TRP A 691 23.11 -19.39 17.03
CA TRP A 691 24.09 -20.15 16.27
C TRP A 691 24.85 -21.13 17.17
N ASP A 692 24.23 -22.30 17.44
CA ASP A 692 24.92 -23.43 18.06
C ASP A 692 25.72 -24.17 17.00
N GLY A 693 26.90 -23.65 16.64
CA GLY A 693 27.77 -24.12 15.55
C GLY A 693 28.26 -25.57 15.62
N LYS A 694 27.66 -26.42 16.46
CA LYS A 694 27.81 -27.89 16.50
C LYS A 694 26.53 -28.65 16.13
N LYS A 695 25.36 -28.01 16.10
CA LYS A 695 24.05 -28.63 15.79
C LYS A 695 23.45 -28.15 14.47
N ASN A 696 23.85 -26.99 13.97
CA ASN A 696 23.30 -26.38 12.77
C ASN A 696 24.34 -26.25 11.65
N ASP A 697 24.83 -27.37 11.11
CA ASP A 697 25.59 -27.35 9.85
C ASP A 697 24.70 -26.92 8.67
N ASP A 698 23.38 -26.95 8.88
CA ASP A 698 22.38 -26.56 7.90
C ASP A 698 21.84 -25.15 8.18
N ILE A 699 22.18 -24.21 7.30
CA ILE A 699 21.79 -22.81 7.43
C ILE A 699 20.28 -22.60 7.29
N ASP A 700 19.57 -23.48 6.56
CA ASP A 700 18.13 -23.37 6.38
C ASP A 700 17.41 -23.79 7.68
N GLU A 701 17.91 -24.84 8.34
CA GLU A 701 17.42 -25.27 9.66
C GLU A 701 17.68 -24.19 10.72
N PHE A 702 18.85 -23.53 10.68
CA PHE A 702 19.14 -22.39 11.54
C PHE A 702 18.08 -21.28 11.39
N ILE A 703 17.74 -20.89 10.15
CA ILE A 703 16.77 -19.81 9.92
C ILE A 703 15.40 -20.18 10.49
N GLU A 704 14.88 -21.39 10.22
CA GLU A 704 13.57 -21.81 10.76
C GLU A 704 13.57 -21.96 12.29
N THR A 705 14.72 -22.19 12.91
CA THR A 705 14.83 -22.32 14.37
C THR A 705 15.09 -21.00 15.11
N ILE A 706 15.32 -19.88 14.41
CA ILE A 706 15.45 -18.55 15.04
C ILE A 706 14.23 -18.31 15.96
N PRO A 707 14.40 -18.17 17.29
CA PRO A 707 13.27 -18.12 18.22
C PRO A 707 12.35 -16.91 18.02
N PHE A 708 12.89 -15.80 17.53
CA PHE A 708 12.11 -14.60 17.24
C PHE A 708 11.54 -14.70 15.83
N SER A 709 10.22 -14.88 15.75
CA SER A 709 9.51 -14.94 14.46
C SER A 709 9.72 -13.67 13.62
N GLU A 710 9.81 -12.50 14.27
CA GLU A 710 10.17 -11.24 13.62
C GLU A 710 11.52 -11.35 12.90
N THR A 711 12.56 -11.81 13.61
CA THR A 711 13.91 -11.95 13.04
C THR A 711 13.99 -13.03 11.98
N ARG A 712 13.31 -14.17 12.16
CA ARG A 712 13.21 -15.22 11.14
C ARG A 712 12.63 -14.67 9.84
N ASN A 713 11.46 -14.02 9.94
CA ASN A 713 10.77 -13.46 8.79
C ASN A 713 11.57 -12.31 8.15
N TYR A 714 12.26 -11.51 8.96
CA TYR A 714 13.12 -10.44 8.50
C TYR A 714 14.25 -10.97 7.61
N VAL A 715 14.99 -12.00 8.07
CA VAL A 715 16.07 -12.62 7.29
C VAL A 715 15.57 -13.12 5.94
N GLN A 716 14.44 -13.86 5.94
CA GLN A 716 13.84 -14.39 4.71
C GLN A 716 13.42 -13.26 3.74
N LYS A 717 12.81 -12.19 4.26
CA LYS A 717 12.38 -11.04 3.46
C LYS A 717 13.55 -10.29 2.85
N VAL A 718 14.60 -10.01 3.61
CA VAL A 718 15.78 -9.29 3.08
C VAL A 718 16.45 -10.11 1.99
N LEU A 719 16.59 -11.42 2.17
CA LEU A 719 17.18 -12.30 1.15
C LEU A 719 16.30 -12.43 -0.11
N LYS A 720 14.98 -12.53 0.04
CA LYS A 720 14.03 -12.46 -1.09
C LYS A 720 14.17 -11.14 -1.83
N SER A 721 14.22 -10.02 -1.12
CA SER A 721 14.38 -8.70 -1.73
C SER A 721 15.74 -8.52 -2.41
N TYR A 722 16.82 -9.03 -1.81
CA TYR A 722 18.15 -9.06 -2.40
C TYR A 722 18.15 -9.84 -3.72
N TRP A 723 17.55 -11.03 -3.73
CA TRP A 723 17.37 -11.81 -4.95
C TRP A 723 16.62 -11.03 -6.03
N MET A 724 15.47 -10.46 -5.69
CA MET A 724 14.65 -9.72 -6.65
C MET A 724 15.40 -8.51 -7.21
N TYR A 725 16.09 -7.73 -6.37
CA TYR A 725 16.92 -6.62 -6.84
C TYR A 725 18.00 -7.06 -7.82
N LYS A 726 18.71 -8.16 -7.54
CA LYS A 726 19.69 -8.71 -8.49
C LYS A 726 18.99 -9.16 -9.78
N LYS A 727 17.92 -9.95 -9.70
CA LYS A 727 17.18 -10.46 -10.87
C LYS A 727 16.67 -9.35 -11.79
N ILE A 728 16.25 -8.21 -11.24
CA ILE A 728 15.69 -7.08 -12.01
C ILE A 728 16.79 -6.23 -12.67
N TYR A 729 17.94 -6.08 -12.01
CA TYR A 729 18.85 -4.96 -12.26
C TYR A 729 20.33 -5.30 -12.46
N SER A 730 20.79 -6.53 -12.22
CA SER A 730 22.12 -6.91 -12.70
C SER A 730 22.05 -7.00 -14.23
N ASP A 731 22.83 -6.17 -14.92
CA ASP A 731 22.86 -6.16 -16.38
C ASP A 731 23.37 -7.51 -16.92
N ASP A 732 22.68 -8.05 -17.92
CA ASP A 732 22.79 -9.40 -18.48
C ASP A 732 22.47 -10.59 -17.55
N GLU A 733 21.64 -11.50 -18.05
CA GLU A 733 21.30 -12.78 -17.42
C GLU A 733 22.58 -13.59 -17.09
N GLN A 734 23.63 -13.45 -17.91
CA GLN A 734 24.97 -14.01 -17.67
C GLN A 734 25.75 -13.32 -16.55
N ALA A 735 25.61 -12.01 -16.34
CA ALA A 735 26.29 -11.33 -15.22
C ALA A 735 25.51 -11.47 -13.90
N PHE A 736 24.18 -11.67 -13.92
CA PHE A 736 23.42 -12.17 -12.77
C PHE A 736 23.96 -13.52 -12.30
N ILE A 737 24.20 -14.43 -13.26
CA ILE A 737 24.76 -15.77 -13.06
C ILE A 737 26.18 -15.75 -12.47
N LEU A 738 27.04 -14.80 -12.90
CA LEU A 738 28.42 -14.65 -12.43
C LEU A 738 28.52 -13.86 -11.09
N SER A 739 27.72 -12.81 -10.90
CA SER A 739 27.76 -12.00 -9.67
C SER A 739 27.26 -12.72 -8.41
N MET A 740 26.70 -13.92 -8.54
CA MET A 740 26.24 -14.76 -7.44
C MET A 740 27.27 -15.85 -7.07
N THR A 741 28.22 -16.17 -7.95
CA THR A 741 29.26 -17.17 -7.70
C THR A 741 30.51 -16.60 -7.04
N ASP A 742 30.71 -15.29 -7.13
CA ASP A 742 31.96 -14.64 -6.73
C ASP A 742 32.03 -14.19 -5.25
N ASN A 743 31.01 -14.50 -4.45
CA ASN A 743 30.91 -14.11 -3.03
C ASN A 743 31.25 -15.24 -2.03
N HIS A 744 32.08 -16.20 -2.43
CA HIS A 744 32.65 -17.20 -1.52
C HIS A 744 34.07 -16.85 -1.09
#